data_AF-A0A949G0D9-F1
#
_entry.id   AF-A0A949G0D9-F1
#
_cell.length_a   1.000
_cell.length_b   1.000
_cell.length_c   1.000
_cell.angle_alpha   90.00
_cell.angle_beta   90.00
_cell.angle_gamma   90.00
#
_symmetry.space_group_name_H-M   'P 1'
#
loop_
_entity.id
_entity.type
_entity.pdbx_description
1 polymer ?
#
loop_
_entity_poly.entity_id
_entity_poly.type
_entity_poly.pdbx_seq_one_letter_code
_entity_poly.pdbx_strand_id
1 'polypeptide(L)'
;MDRVRWRAHAGRALNAVAAPGLLVGIVLVASCVASAQTVTYTTQTGNFNALLTEKNNLPPYAGTYNNGVTELANYANGGSFGNTPGAAAFQTFTTTGNGITGAVRPLQVGDAFTITAFTSANPSAGGYLGISFRDSTTSTTFFSATDNTTEARFQLDTTGGWKVYNSGTAVDSGLGSNADRTFTITVTSGSTFNASVGTNSYYNLGMAAGGGSIDSLAIYTYGDSNQNSFWKSASLTATGTVQLGYAAAGGVTFVPGLVSDGLLATSTSTTKANAVFVGGDAGSQVNLTQANTYTGPTTINANATGEAQNASALGTTDNGTVVSNNAALKLYSGSGISFSAEPLTLNGLGVSGANGALRSVGGTNTWNGPITLGSSSRINADTTGGAGSLAIAGTVAGGSNVLFLGANGAAISVSGTISGGGATQDGTITSIFKDGASPLTLSAANTYTGDTRINAGTLVAASAGSLGNGSDVFVSSGATLSVTASLSVASLREAGPSNGGTATIGAGSVLTISGSGFSVFQNSIGGAGGLAITGSGTTNLYGSQSYAGATTVAAGKLSSGVALATSAVTVSGGEFATTAANILGDGVVVSLSGSGLYTVGGNDTIGGLAGTGGTVAVGGNVLTVAPSASGTFAGSLTGSGTLAKSGLGMLTLAGNAAAFTGTALAQSGTLAVTGTLGGAVSVSGSGVLAGSGRIGGNLFLAAGAGLRFDPAAGLLTNGTASFGGFGISNVLGLDQNTPDGGYTLISGSVNLANVTNVGPANAVSIGGTKTAYFEGLGLRLVVVPEPAAAVALVAGLAGLAAYGLRRRA
;
A
#
# COMPACT_ATOMS: atom_id res chain seq x y z
N MET A 1 8.02 -61.48 -10.21
CA MET A 1 8.21 -61.43 -11.67
C MET A 1 6.91 -60.90 -12.26
N ASP A 2 6.88 -59.64 -12.68
CA ASP A 2 6.43 -59.26 -14.03
C ASP A 2 6.51 -57.74 -14.19
N ARG A 3 7.13 -57.35 -15.31
CA ARG A 3 7.45 -55.97 -15.69
C ARG A 3 6.22 -55.33 -16.34
N VAL A 4 5.85 -54.11 -15.94
CA VAL A 4 4.97 -53.27 -16.76
C VAL A 4 5.69 -51.98 -17.14
N ARG A 5 5.85 -51.82 -18.46
CA ARG A 5 6.47 -50.70 -19.16
C ARG A 5 5.48 -49.54 -19.25
N TRP A 6 5.95 -48.31 -18.98
CA TRP A 6 5.21 -47.09 -19.31
C TRP A 6 5.32 -46.82 -20.81
N ARG A 7 4.17 -46.71 -21.50
CA ARG A 7 4.05 -46.08 -22.82
C ARG A 7 3.28 -44.77 -22.64
N ALA A 8 3.92 -43.66 -23.01
CA ALA A 8 3.27 -42.36 -23.11
C ALA A 8 2.32 -42.33 -24.31
N HIS A 9 1.11 -41.82 -24.12
CA HIS A 9 0.27 -41.33 -25.21
C HIS A 9 -0.38 -40.01 -24.80
N ALA A 10 -0.21 -39.02 -25.69
CA ALA A 10 -0.71 -37.66 -25.55
C ALA A 10 -2.23 -37.57 -25.81
N GLY A 11 -2.84 -36.60 -25.12
CA GLY A 11 -3.98 -35.83 -25.63
C GLY A 11 -5.38 -36.37 -25.33
N ARG A 12 -6.04 -35.77 -24.34
CA ARG A 12 -7.46 -35.36 -24.43
C ARG A 12 -7.83 -34.41 -23.30
N ALA A 13 -8.30 -33.23 -23.69
CA ALA A 13 -8.91 -32.24 -22.81
C ALA A 13 -10.22 -32.80 -22.22
N LEU A 14 -10.44 -32.58 -20.92
CA LEU A 14 -11.76 -32.70 -20.31
C LEU A 14 -12.03 -31.45 -19.46
N ASN A 15 -13.02 -30.67 -19.89
CA ASN A 15 -13.70 -29.67 -19.06
C ASN A 15 -14.36 -30.38 -17.88
N ALA A 16 -14.13 -29.90 -16.65
CA ALA A 16 -14.95 -30.24 -15.50
C ALA A 16 -15.27 -28.98 -14.69
N VAL A 17 -16.58 -28.78 -14.54
CA VAL A 17 -17.30 -27.70 -13.85
C VAL A 17 -17.09 -27.79 -12.34
N ALA A 18 -17.00 -26.62 -11.71
CA ALA A 18 -16.82 -26.40 -10.29
C ALA A 18 -18.04 -26.79 -9.43
N ALA A 19 -17.79 -27.37 -8.26
CA ALA A 19 -18.55 -27.17 -7.02
C ALA A 19 -17.65 -27.46 -5.79
N PRO A 20 -17.83 -26.77 -4.65
CA PRO A 20 -16.78 -26.54 -3.67
C PRO A 20 -16.82 -27.56 -2.53
N GLY A 21 -15.73 -28.30 -2.35
CA GLY A 21 -15.48 -29.15 -1.19
C GLY A 21 -14.30 -28.62 -0.40
N LEU A 22 -14.56 -28.28 0.87
CA LEU A 22 -13.63 -27.86 1.91
C LEU A 22 -12.32 -28.67 1.88
N LEU A 23 -11.25 -28.10 1.30
CA LEU A 23 -9.90 -28.62 1.45
C LEU A 23 -9.26 -27.86 2.61
N VAL A 24 -9.27 -28.48 3.80
CA VAL A 24 -8.41 -28.06 4.90
C VAL A 24 -6.98 -28.29 4.42
N GLY A 25 -6.35 -27.21 3.95
CA GLY A 25 -4.95 -27.19 3.57
C GLY A 25 -4.08 -27.34 4.82
N ILE A 26 -3.90 -28.57 5.29
CA ILE A 26 -2.70 -28.92 6.05
C ILE A 26 -1.56 -28.73 5.06
N VAL A 27 -0.86 -27.60 5.15
CA VAL A 27 0.48 -27.46 4.60
C VAL A 27 1.34 -28.42 5.41
N LEU A 28 1.42 -29.68 4.96
CA LEU A 28 2.59 -30.48 5.26
C LEU A 28 3.75 -29.70 4.65
N VAL A 29 4.53 -29.05 5.51
CA VAL A 29 5.90 -28.71 5.18
C VAL A 29 6.53 -30.06 4.88
N ALA A 30 6.56 -30.42 3.59
CA ALA A 30 7.43 -31.47 3.11
C ALA A 30 8.83 -30.93 3.36
N SER A 31 9.34 -31.20 4.55
CA SER A 31 10.76 -31.20 4.80
C SER A 31 11.31 -32.19 3.79
N CYS A 32 11.77 -31.66 2.66
CA CYS A 32 12.78 -32.30 1.85
C CYS A 32 14.02 -32.39 2.73
N VAL A 33 13.98 -33.28 3.72
CA VAL A 33 15.17 -33.81 4.34
C VAL A 33 15.72 -34.71 3.24
N ALA A 34 16.56 -34.12 2.38
CA ALA A 34 17.45 -34.93 1.56
C ALA A 34 18.08 -35.93 2.52
N SER A 35 17.81 -37.23 2.34
CA SER A 35 18.26 -38.24 3.29
C SER A 35 19.75 -38.02 3.50
N ALA A 36 20.17 -37.80 4.75
CA ALA A 36 21.57 -37.62 5.08
C ALA A 36 22.33 -38.81 4.49
N GLN A 37 23.09 -38.59 3.42
CA GLN A 37 23.90 -39.65 2.85
C GLN A 37 25.10 -39.83 3.78
N THR A 38 25.04 -40.88 4.58
CA THR A 38 26.15 -41.34 5.41
C THR A 38 27.25 -41.83 4.48
N VAL A 39 28.29 -41.03 4.31
CA VAL A 39 29.57 -41.54 3.82
C VAL A 39 30.27 -42.14 5.04
N THR A 40 30.23 -43.47 5.17
CA THR A 40 30.98 -44.14 6.23
C THR A 40 32.45 -44.18 5.84
N TYR A 41 33.27 -43.41 6.55
CA TYR A 41 34.72 -43.48 6.43
C TYR A 41 35.16 -44.74 7.16
N THR A 42 35.76 -45.69 6.45
CA THR A 42 36.46 -46.78 7.11
C THR A 42 37.92 -46.35 7.27
N THR A 43 38.33 -46.13 8.51
CA THR A 43 39.64 -45.56 8.81
C THR A 43 40.73 -46.61 8.57
N GLN A 44 41.56 -46.40 7.55
CA GLN A 44 42.79 -47.17 7.30
C GLN A 44 44.01 -46.26 7.41
N THR A 45 45.17 -46.85 7.71
CA THR A 45 46.48 -46.20 7.87
C THR A 45 46.91 -45.31 6.69
N GLY A 46 46.30 -45.47 5.50
CA GLY A 46 46.55 -44.63 4.32
C GLY A 46 45.87 -43.26 4.33
N ASN A 47 44.94 -42.99 5.25
CA ASN A 47 44.26 -41.68 5.37
C ASN A 47 45.01 -40.66 6.25
N PHE A 48 46.13 -41.05 6.85
CA PHE A 48 46.92 -40.18 7.72
C PHE A 48 48.03 -39.54 6.91
N ASN A 49 47.83 -38.30 6.45
CA ASN A 49 48.83 -37.64 5.61
C ASN A 49 50.14 -37.30 6.34
N ALA A 50 50.20 -37.42 7.67
CA ALA A 50 51.46 -37.53 8.40
C ALA A 50 51.24 -37.99 9.85
N LEU A 51 51.75 -39.17 10.20
CA LEU A 51 51.94 -39.55 11.61
C LEU A 51 53.21 -38.81 12.11
N LEU A 52 53.10 -37.52 12.45
CA LEU A 52 54.24 -36.75 12.96
C LEU A 52 54.53 -37.14 14.40
N THR A 53 55.56 -37.97 14.58
CA THR A 53 56.20 -38.23 15.87
C THR A 53 57.38 -37.26 16.00
N GLU A 54 57.20 -36.06 16.55
CA GLU A 54 58.31 -35.12 16.76
C GLU A 54 58.57 -34.85 18.25
N LYS A 55 59.39 -35.73 18.85
CA LYS A 55 60.66 -35.37 19.51
C LYS A 55 61.42 -36.62 19.97
N ASN A 56 62.47 -36.95 19.22
CA ASN A 56 63.70 -37.64 19.68
C ASN A 56 63.58 -38.80 20.69
N ASN A 57 62.79 -39.84 20.41
CA ASN A 57 63.08 -41.15 21.02
C ASN A 57 62.75 -42.31 20.08
N LEU A 58 63.77 -43.11 19.78
CA LEU A 58 63.64 -44.47 19.25
C LEU A 58 63.29 -45.38 20.43
N PRO A 59 62.22 -46.20 20.41
CA PRO A 59 61.24 -46.40 19.34
C PRO A 59 60.00 -45.47 19.46
N PRO A 60 59.22 -45.32 18.38
CA PRO A 60 58.01 -44.49 18.36
C PRO A 60 56.92 -45.10 19.24
N TYR A 61 56.72 -44.57 20.45
CA TYR A 61 55.65 -45.02 21.34
C TYR A 61 54.26 -44.43 21.00
N ALA A 62 54.13 -43.65 19.91
CA ALA A 62 52.83 -43.42 19.27
C ALA A 62 52.44 -44.67 18.46
N GLY A 63 52.25 -45.79 19.16
CA GLY A 63 51.89 -47.07 18.55
C GLY A 63 50.49 -47.00 17.97
N THR A 64 50.39 -47.11 16.65
CA THR A 64 49.17 -47.58 15.98
C THR A 64 48.99 -49.07 16.33
N TYR A 65 48.59 -49.36 17.56
CA TYR A 65 48.27 -50.72 17.97
C TYR A 65 46.84 -51.04 17.50
N ASN A 66 46.74 -51.65 16.33
CA ASN A 66 45.53 -52.24 15.79
C ASN A 66 45.33 -53.62 16.45
N ASN A 67 44.43 -53.73 17.44
CA ASN A 67 44.09 -55.02 18.05
C ASN A 67 43.05 -55.84 17.24
N GLY A 68 42.85 -55.51 15.96
CA GLY A 68 41.86 -56.15 15.11
C GLY A 68 40.79 -55.16 14.66
N VAL A 69 40.92 -54.78 13.39
CA VAL A 69 39.91 -54.25 12.45
C VAL A 69 39.23 -52.90 12.75
N THR A 70 39.30 -52.32 13.96
CA THR A 70 38.40 -51.18 14.30
C THR A 70 38.94 -50.14 15.30
N GLU A 71 40.25 -49.89 15.37
CA GLU A 71 40.80 -48.87 16.30
C GLU A 71 41.84 -47.95 15.58
N LEU A 72 41.66 -46.62 15.69
CA LEU A 72 42.38 -45.51 15.04
C LEU A 72 43.70 -45.14 15.74
N ALA A 73 43.72 -45.17 17.08
CA ALA A 73 44.90 -44.92 17.90
C ALA A 73 44.65 -45.52 19.29
N ASN A 74 45.63 -46.25 19.79
CA ASN A 74 45.60 -46.88 21.10
C ASN A 74 46.77 -46.32 21.92
N TYR A 75 46.45 -45.62 23.01
CA TYR A 75 47.41 -45.35 24.07
C TYR A 75 47.29 -46.51 25.06
N ALA A 76 48.20 -47.49 24.98
CA ALA A 76 48.20 -48.64 25.87
C ALA A 76 49.57 -48.84 26.53
N ASN A 77 49.49 -49.03 27.86
CA ASN A 77 50.44 -49.78 28.67
C ASN A 77 51.75 -49.09 29.11
N GLY A 78 51.74 -48.52 30.33
CA GLY A 78 52.85 -48.54 31.28
C GLY A 78 54.14 -47.74 30.99
N GLY A 79 54.26 -47.08 29.84
CA GLY A 79 55.39 -46.20 29.53
C GLY A 79 55.13 -44.75 29.93
N SER A 80 55.99 -44.16 30.76
CA SER A 80 56.04 -42.69 30.94
C SER A 80 56.60 -42.07 29.67
N PHE A 81 55.87 -41.12 29.07
CA PHE A 81 56.36 -40.32 27.95
C PHE A 81 57.13 -39.08 28.43
N GLY A 82 57.41 -38.97 29.73
CA GLY A 82 58.14 -37.85 30.33
C GLY A 82 57.49 -36.50 30.01
N ASN A 83 56.16 -36.41 30.07
CA ASN A 83 55.38 -35.23 29.64
C ASN A 83 55.50 -34.85 28.14
N THR A 84 55.85 -35.78 27.25
CA THR A 84 55.87 -35.52 25.80
C THR A 84 54.49 -35.77 25.18
N PRO A 85 53.83 -34.77 24.55
CA PRO A 85 52.54 -34.96 23.90
C PRO A 85 52.61 -35.86 22.67
N GLY A 86 51.54 -36.63 22.43
CA GLY A 86 51.28 -37.34 21.17
C GLY A 86 50.03 -36.77 20.49
N ALA A 87 50.07 -36.58 19.16
CA ALA A 87 48.94 -36.05 18.41
C ALA A 87 48.86 -36.64 17.00
N ALA A 88 47.62 -36.81 16.50
CA ALA A 88 47.30 -37.17 15.13
C ALA A 88 46.40 -36.10 14.52
N ALA A 89 46.85 -35.46 13.44
CA ALA A 89 46.10 -34.40 12.74
C ALA A 89 45.46 -34.93 11.44
N PHE A 90 44.22 -34.52 11.21
CA PHE A 90 43.39 -34.84 10.04
C PHE A 90 43.11 -33.55 9.28
N GLN A 91 43.89 -33.30 8.23
CA GLN A 91 43.77 -32.09 7.40
C GLN A 91 42.90 -32.29 6.17
N THR A 92 42.75 -33.53 5.72
CA THR A 92 42.03 -33.84 4.48
C THR A 92 41.26 -35.15 4.60
N PHE A 93 40.01 -35.15 4.12
CA PHE A 93 39.06 -36.25 4.20
C PHE A 93 38.68 -36.70 2.77
N THR A 94 38.55 -38.01 2.54
CA THR A 94 38.21 -38.62 1.24
C THR A 94 36.71 -38.91 1.09
N THR A 95 36.06 -38.42 0.05
CA THR A 95 34.58 -38.42 -0.08
C THR A 95 33.90 -39.80 -0.23
N THR A 96 34.65 -40.90 -0.35
CA THR A 96 34.11 -42.28 -0.38
C THR A 96 35.11 -43.32 0.15
N GLY A 97 34.67 -44.33 0.90
CA GLY A 97 35.48 -45.54 1.14
C GLY A 97 36.66 -45.42 2.10
N ASN A 98 37.59 -46.37 1.99
CA ASN A 98 38.67 -46.65 2.94
C ASN A 98 39.92 -45.76 2.77
N GLY A 99 39.79 -44.60 2.14
CA GLY A 99 40.91 -43.68 1.90
C GLY A 99 41.61 -43.77 0.55
N ILE A 100 41.15 -44.66 -0.34
CA ILE A 100 41.82 -44.92 -1.63
C ILE A 100 40.92 -44.51 -2.83
N THR A 101 39.65 -44.22 -2.60
CA THR A 101 38.66 -43.89 -3.62
C THR A 101 37.97 -42.55 -3.32
N GLY A 102 37.68 -41.72 -4.32
CA GLY A 102 37.03 -40.42 -4.12
C GLY A 102 37.99 -39.26 -3.90
N ALA A 103 37.52 -38.03 -4.06
CA ALA A 103 38.37 -36.85 -3.97
C ALA A 103 38.59 -36.38 -2.52
N VAL A 104 39.76 -35.80 -2.33
CA VAL A 104 40.29 -35.27 -1.06
C VAL A 104 39.78 -33.85 -0.87
N ARG A 105 39.24 -33.52 0.32
CA ARG A 105 38.82 -32.16 0.70
C ARG A 105 38.96 -31.89 2.20
N PRO A 106 39.09 -30.62 2.65
CA PRO A 106 38.97 -30.27 4.07
C PRO A 106 37.54 -30.47 4.60
N LEU A 107 37.35 -30.35 5.93
CA LEU A 107 36.02 -30.19 6.55
C LEU A 107 35.34 -28.93 6.01
N GLN A 108 34.01 -28.97 5.98
CA GLN A 108 33.19 -27.91 5.42
C GLN A 108 31.97 -27.63 6.28
N VAL A 109 31.36 -26.47 6.07
CA VAL A 109 30.07 -26.14 6.67
C VAL A 109 29.02 -27.20 6.31
N GLY A 110 28.28 -27.68 7.32
CA GLY A 110 27.30 -28.76 7.17
C GLY A 110 27.89 -30.17 7.30
N ASP A 111 29.20 -30.32 7.50
CA ASP A 111 29.79 -31.60 7.84
C ASP A 111 29.57 -31.96 9.32
N ALA A 112 29.14 -33.19 9.58
CA ALA A 112 29.11 -33.81 10.91
C ALA A 112 30.19 -34.88 11.02
N PHE A 113 31.23 -34.61 11.82
CA PHE A 113 32.26 -35.58 12.19
C PHE A 113 31.85 -36.30 13.48
N THR A 114 31.67 -37.61 13.41
CA THR A 114 31.34 -38.46 14.57
C THR A 114 32.50 -39.39 14.87
N ILE A 115 32.94 -39.46 16.13
CA ILE A 115 33.99 -40.37 16.59
C ILE A 115 33.65 -41.00 17.95
N THR A 116 33.95 -42.29 18.12
CA THR A 116 33.81 -42.99 19.42
C THR A 116 35.17 -43.18 20.07
N ALA A 117 35.28 -42.76 21.33
CA ALA A 117 36.46 -42.93 22.18
C ALA A 117 36.14 -43.77 23.41
N PHE A 118 37.14 -44.51 23.90
CA PHE A 118 37.12 -45.19 25.20
C PHE A 118 38.35 -44.77 25.99
N THR A 119 38.20 -44.57 27.30
CA THR A 119 39.30 -44.39 28.25
C THR A 119 39.08 -45.29 29.45
N SER A 120 40.06 -46.08 29.90
CA SER A 120 39.85 -47.04 31.00
C SER A 120 39.76 -46.40 32.39
N ALA A 121 40.32 -45.21 32.57
CA ALA A 121 40.25 -44.43 33.81
C ALA A 121 40.55 -42.94 33.53
N ASN A 122 40.44 -42.09 34.55
CA ASN A 122 40.74 -40.66 34.45
C ASN A 122 42.25 -40.41 34.26
N PRO A 123 42.65 -39.41 33.44
CA PRO A 123 44.02 -38.94 33.36
C PRO A 123 44.66 -38.67 34.73
N SER A 124 45.91 -39.10 34.92
CA SER A 124 46.72 -38.79 36.10
C SER A 124 47.02 -37.28 36.18
N ALA A 125 47.49 -36.78 37.33
CA ALA A 125 47.71 -35.36 37.55
C ALA A 125 48.61 -34.72 36.46
N GLY A 126 48.01 -33.84 35.64
CA GLY A 126 48.66 -33.15 34.53
C GLY A 126 48.37 -33.73 33.13
N GLY A 127 47.68 -34.86 33.02
CA GLY A 127 47.35 -35.51 31.76
C GLY A 127 45.97 -35.14 31.18
N TYR A 128 45.86 -35.15 29.85
CA TYR A 128 44.64 -34.82 29.10
C TYR A 128 44.52 -35.66 27.81
N LEU A 129 43.29 -36.03 27.44
CA LEU A 129 42.95 -36.62 26.14
C LEU A 129 41.90 -35.74 25.47
N GLY A 130 42.05 -35.42 24.18
CA GLY A 130 41.03 -34.61 23.51
C GLY A 130 41.02 -34.59 21.99
N ILE A 131 40.03 -33.85 21.50
CA ILE A 131 39.75 -33.58 20.08
C ILE A 131 39.75 -32.05 19.92
N SER A 132 40.42 -31.51 18.90
CA SER A 132 40.47 -30.07 18.67
C SER A 132 40.36 -29.67 17.19
N PHE A 133 39.69 -28.54 16.92
CA PHE A 133 39.56 -27.94 15.59
C PHE A 133 40.63 -26.90 15.31
N ARG A 134 41.08 -26.81 14.06
CA ARG A 134 42.17 -25.91 13.66
C ARG A 134 41.84 -25.05 12.45
N ASP A 135 42.57 -23.95 12.39
CA ASP A 135 42.77 -23.04 11.26
C ASP A 135 44.28 -23.01 10.94
N SER A 136 44.86 -24.08 10.37
CA SER A 136 46.25 -24.04 9.86
C SER A 136 46.69 -25.33 9.18
N THR A 137 47.38 -25.16 8.05
CA THR A 137 48.03 -26.20 7.23
C THR A 137 49.42 -26.62 7.74
N THR A 138 49.91 -26.09 8.87
CA THR A 138 51.27 -26.38 9.38
C THR A 138 51.28 -26.96 10.79
N SER A 139 52.01 -28.06 10.99
CA SER A 139 52.06 -28.90 12.19
C SER A 139 52.88 -28.35 13.38
N THR A 140 53.61 -27.24 13.21
CA THR A 140 54.74 -26.85 14.08
C THR A 140 54.36 -26.20 15.41
N THR A 141 53.08 -25.90 15.66
CA THR A 141 52.62 -25.21 16.88
C THR A 141 51.69 -26.05 17.75
N PHE A 142 51.76 -27.38 17.70
CA PHE A 142 50.93 -28.26 18.55
C PHE A 142 50.94 -27.86 20.06
N PHE A 143 52.02 -27.28 20.56
CA PHE A 143 52.13 -26.82 21.95
C PHE A 143 51.35 -25.54 22.28
N SER A 144 50.82 -24.81 21.29
CA SER A 144 49.80 -23.77 21.52
C SER A 144 48.38 -24.38 21.64
N ALA A 145 48.16 -25.64 21.27
CA ALA A 145 46.83 -26.29 21.29
C ALA A 145 46.26 -26.53 22.71
N THR A 146 47.07 -26.35 23.76
CA THR A 146 46.56 -26.29 25.15
C THR A 146 46.19 -24.87 25.58
N ASP A 147 46.52 -23.84 24.80
CA ASP A 147 46.17 -22.47 25.10
C ASP A 147 44.64 -22.25 24.99
N ASN A 148 44.13 -21.39 25.84
CA ASN A 148 42.73 -21.00 25.89
C ASN A 148 42.38 -19.95 24.82
N THR A 149 43.29 -19.68 23.88
CA THR A 149 43.20 -18.58 22.91
C THR A 149 42.87 -19.05 21.49
N THR A 150 43.02 -20.35 21.18
CA THR A 150 42.90 -20.84 19.79
C THR A 150 41.84 -21.91 19.51
N GLU A 151 41.24 -22.61 20.49
CA GLU A 151 40.57 -23.87 20.15
C GLU A 151 39.20 -24.17 20.81
N ALA A 152 38.40 -24.86 20.00
CA ALA A 152 37.21 -25.60 20.39
C ALA A 152 37.58 -27.07 20.57
N ARG A 153 37.42 -27.61 21.78
CA ARG A 153 37.89 -28.97 22.09
C ARG A 153 36.98 -29.76 23.02
N PHE A 154 37.06 -31.08 22.88
CA PHE A 154 36.53 -32.07 23.83
C PHE A 154 37.71 -32.61 24.60
N GLN A 155 37.69 -32.54 25.92
CA GLN A 155 38.81 -32.97 26.72
C GLN A 155 38.36 -33.74 27.95
N LEU A 156 38.86 -34.97 28.11
CA LEU A 156 38.84 -35.63 29.41
C LEU A 156 39.99 -35.06 30.22
N ASP A 157 39.69 -34.47 31.38
CA ASP A 157 40.70 -33.89 32.24
C ASP A 157 40.92 -34.67 33.55
N THR A 158 41.80 -34.14 34.40
CA THR A 158 42.19 -34.76 35.67
C THR A 158 41.04 -34.85 36.68
N THR A 159 39.92 -34.15 36.45
CA THR A 159 38.70 -34.28 37.27
C THR A 159 37.82 -35.46 36.84
N GLY A 160 38.13 -36.05 35.69
CA GLY A 160 37.43 -37.23 35.16
C GLY A 160 36.19 -36.93 34.33
N GLY A 161 35.86 -35.65 34.10
CA GLY A 161 34.75 -35.24 33.24
C GLY A 161 35.23 -34.93 31.82
N TRP A 162 34.42 -35.33 30.82
CA TRP A 162 34.58 -34.84 29.45
C TRP A 162 34.07 -33.41 29.37
N LYS A 163 34.97 -32.45 29.12
CA LYS A 163 34.68 -31.02 29.02
C LYS A 163 34.56 -30.58 27.57
N VAL A 164 33.58 -29.73 27.30
CA VAL A 164 33.40 -29.03 26.02
C VAL A 164 33.83 -27.58 26.20
N TYR A 165 34.81 -27.13 25.42
CA TYR A 165 35.32 -25.77 25.50
C TYR A 165 34.62 -24.85 24.51
N ASN A 166 34.18 -23.68 24.98
CA ASN A 166 33.52 -22.63 24.21
C ASN A 166 34.14 -21.27 24.53
N SER A 167 34.80 -20.65 23.54
CA SER A 167 35.39 -19.30 23.66
C SER A 167 36.17 -19.07 24.98
N GLY A 168 36.99 -20.06 25.39
CA GLY A 168 37.81 -19.99 26.60
C GLY A 168 37.14 -20.46 27.90
N THR A 169 35.86 -20.83 27.89
CA THR A 169 35.15 -21.46 29.03
C THR A 169 34.95 -22.96 28.80
N ALA A 170 34.73 -23.75 29.85
CA ALA A 170 34.53 -25.20 29.73
C ALA A 170 33.25 -25.65 30.46
N VAL A 171 32.45 -26.48 29.81
CA VAL A 171 31.27 -27.12 30.41
C VAL A 171 31.57 -28.60 30.59
N ASP A 172 31.44 -29.11 31.81
CA ASP A 172 31.53 -30.54 32.08
C ASP A 172 30.28 -31.26 31.56
N SER A 173 30.46 -32.32 30.79
CA SER A 173 29.36 -33.16 30.33
C SER A 173 28.75 -34.04 31.41
N GLY A 174 29.40 -34.16 32.58
CA GLY A 174 29.03 -35.10 33.63
C GLY A 174 29.26 -36.57 33.24
N LEU A 175 29.88 -36.81 32.08
CA LEU A 175 30.22 -38.13 31.59
C LEU A 175 31.66 -38.46 31.99
N GLY A 176 31.82 -39.55 32.73
CA GLY A 176 33.12 -40.06 33.19
C GLY A 176 33.85 -40.94 32.18
N SER A 177 35.04 -41.41 32.58
CA SER A 177 35.81 -42.46 31.91
C SER A 177 35.16 -43.86 32.04
N ASN A 178 35.82 -44.89 31.53
CA ASN A 178 35.45 -46.30 31.54
C ASN A 178 34.15 -46.66 30.79
N ALA A 179 33.85 -45.91 29.72
CA ALA A 179 32.75 -46.20 28.81
C ALA A 179 33.06 -45.67 27.41
N ASP A 180 32.41 -46.27 26.41
CA ASP A 180 32.42 -45.71 25.06
C ASP A 180 31.66 -44.40 25.05
N ARG A 181 32.33 -43.35 24.56
CA ARG A 181 31.77 -42.00 24.39
C ARG A 181 31.79 -41.65 22.91
N THR A 182 30.62 -41.40 22.38
CA THR A 182 30.47 -40.89 21.01
C THR A 182 30.41 -39.37 21.03
N PHE A 183 31.31 -38.77 20.27
CA PHE A 183 31.39 -37.34 20.02
C PHE A 183 30.86 -37.11 18.62
N THR A 184 29.95 -36.16 18.46
CA THR A 184 29.56 -35.66 17.14
C THR A 184 29.81 -34.19 17.11
N ILE A 185 30.49 -33.70 16.08
CA ILE A 185 30.71 -32.28 15.86
C ILE A 185 30.17 -31.92 14.48
N THR A 186 29.26 -30.96 14.43
CA THR A 186 28.67 -30.45 13.20
C THR A 186 29.16 -29.04 12.94
N VAL A 187 29.91 -28.82 11.87
CA VAL A 187 30.40 -27.50 11.46
C VAL A 187 29.21 -26.66 11.00
N THR A 188 28.96 -25.53 11.67
CA THR A 188 27.81 -24.67 11.37
C THR A 188 28.18 -23.42 10.58
N SER A 189 29.46 -23.04 10.59
CA SER A 189 30.00 -21.96 9.80
C SER A 189 31.51 -22.12 9.63
N GLY A 190 32.16 -21.14 8.99
CA GLY A 190 33.62 -21.06 8.97
C GLY A 190 34.26 -21.11 10.35
N SER A 191 33.63 -20.64 11.44
CA SER A 191 34.27 -20.55 12.76
C SER A 191 33.42 -21.03 13.93
N THR A 192 32.24 -21.60 13.66
CA THR A 192 31.33 -22.14 14.68
C THR A 192 30.88 -23.56 14.36
N PHE A 193 30.49 -24.28 15.41
CA PHE A 193 30.03 -25.66 15.31
C PHE A 193 29.03 -25.97 16.44
N ASN A 194 28.27 -27.05 16.27
CA ASN A 194 27.50 -27.69 17.33
C ASN A 194 28.16 -29.02 17.68
N ALA A 195 27.93 -29.52 18.88
CA ALA A 195 28.48 -30.79 19.27
C ALA A 195 27.60 -31.59 20.23
N SER A 196 27.84 -32.89 20.29
CA SER A 196 27.26 -33.76 21.30
C SER A 196 28.30 -34.68 21.91
N VAL A 197 28.17 -34.94 23.22
CA VAL A 197 28.92 -35.99 23.92
C VAL A 197 27.90 -36.96 24.52
N GLY A 198 27.84 -38.18 23.99
CA GLY A 198 26.76 -39.11 24.32
C GLY A 198 25.40 -38.52 23.96
N THR A 199 24.51 -38.36 24.94
CA THR A 199 23.17 -37.76 24.76
C THR A 199 23.13 -36.25 24.97
N ASN A 200 24.21 -35.63 25.47
CA ASN A 200 24.25 -34.20 25.77
C ASN A 200 24.61 -33.42 24.52
N SER A 201 23.85 -32.36 24.21
CA SER A 201 24.09 -31.49 23.04
C SER A 201 24.47 -30.09 23.47
N TYR A 202 25.36 -29.49 22.70
CA TYR A 202 25.96 -28.18 22.91
C TYR A 202 25.88 -27.42 21.59
N TYR A 203 25.37 -26.20 21.64
CA TYR A 203 25.08 -25.41 20.44
C TYR A 203 25.87 -24.11 20.44
N ASN A 204 26.06 -23.54 19.24
CA ASN A 204 26.61 -22.21 19.05
C ASN A 204 28.04 -22.07 19.59
N LEU A 205 28.82 -23.14 19.50
CA LEU A 205 30.20 -23.15 19.99
C LEU A 205 31.08 -22.44 18.97
N GLY A 206 31.90 -21.51 19.45
CA GLY A 206 32.83 -20.75 18.61
C GLY A 206 34.28 -21.14 18.82
N MET A 207 35.09 -21.00 17.78
CA MET A 207 36.54 -20.93 17.95
C MET A 207 36.91 -19.75 18.87
N ALA A 208 38.01 -19.88 19.62
CA ALA A 208 38.51 -18.78 20.45
C ALA A 208 39.09 -17.64 19.59
N ALA A 209 39.26 -16.45 20.20
CA ALA A 209 39.68 -15.24 19.50
C ALA A 209 41.08 -15.39 18.87
N GLY A 210 41.11 -15.71 17.58
CA GLY A 210 42.32 -16.00 16.81
C GLY A 210 42.22 -17.23 15.90
N GLY A 211 41.21 -18.10 16.08
CA GLY A 211 40.95 -19.21 15.18
C GLY A 211 40.21 -18.76 13.91
N GLY A 212 40.77 -19.03 12.74
CA GLY A 212 40.13 -18.80 11.44
C GLY A 212 39.13 -19.89 11.07
N SER A 213 39.34 -20.60 9.96
CA SER A 213 38.34 -21.52 9.41
C SER A 213 38.44 -22.94 9.97
N ILE A 214 37.30 -23.54 10.38
CA ILE A 214 37.19 -24.95 10.74
C ILE A 214 37.29 -25.78 9.45
N ASP A 215 38.50 -26.16 9.10
CA ASP A 215 38.82 -26.95 7.91
C ASP A 215 39.44 -28.32 8.23
N SER A 216 39.88 -28.50 9.47
CA SER A 216 40.67 -29.64 9.91
C SER A 216 40.44 -29.95 11.39
N LEU A 217 40.82 -31.17 11.78
CA LEU A 217 40.64 -31.71 13.13
C LEU A 217 41.92 -32.41 13.61
N ALA A 218 42.27 -32.29 14.88
CA ALA A 218 43.33 -33.07 15.51
C ALA A 218 42.80 -33.85 16.72
N ILE A 219 43.38 -35.03 16.96
CA ILE A 219 43.19 -35.84 18.14
C ILE A 219 44.50 -35.86 18.91
N TYR A 220 44.47 -35.70 20.23
CA TYR A 220 45.68 -35.55 21.02
C TYR A 220 45.62 -36.18 22.41
N THR A 221 46.81 -36.48 22.92
CA THR A 221 47.09 -36.99 24.27
C THR A 221 48.27 -36.24 24.87
N TYR A 222 48.17 -35.87 26.16
CA TYR A 222 49.23 -35.22 26.92
C TYR A 222 49.35 -35.82 28.33
N GLY A 223 50.57 -35.92 28.86
CA GLY A 223 50.86 -36.35 30.23
C GLY A 223 51.10 -37.86 30.45
N ASP A 224 51.58 -38.19 31.65
CA ASP A 224 51.98 -39.54 32.07
C ASP A 224 50.79 -40.36 32.56
N SER A 225 49.91 -40.72 31.64
CA SER A 225 48.74 -41.54 31.94
C SER A 225 49.11 -43.02 31.82
N ASN A 226 48.72 -43.87 32.77
CA ASN A 226 48.84 -45.33 32.65
C ASN A 226 47.56 -45.98 32.08
N GLN A 227 46.66 -45.17 31.50
CA GLN A 227 45.33 -45.61 31.11
C GLN A 227 45.29 -46.09 29.67
N ASN A 228 44.40 -47.03 29.39
CA ASN A 228 44.11 -47.47 28.04
C ASN A 228 43.10 -46.51 27.39
N SER A 229 43.53 -45.77 26.38
CA SER A 229 42.67 -44.85 25.63
C SER A 229 42.62 -45.25 24.16
N PHE A 230 41.42 -45.50 23.64
CA PHE A 230 41.20 -45.98 22.27
C PHE A 230 40.25 -45.06 21.52
N TRP A 231 40.54 -44.87 20.24
CA TRP A 231 39.61 -44.28 19.29
C TRP A 231 39.12 -45.41 18.39
N LYS A 232 37.82 -45.72 18.40
CA LYS A 232 37.30 -46.93 17.74
C LYS A 232 36.81 -46.65 16.32
N SER A 233 35.78 -45.82 16.19
CA SER A 233 35.15 -45.54 14.89
C SER A 233 35.06 -44.06 14.65
N ALA A 234 35.32 -43.61 13.43
CA ALA A 234 35.10 -42.24 12.99
C ALA A 234 34.31 -42.23 11.67
N SER A 235 33.41 -41.27 11.50
CA SER A 235 32.66 -41.06 10.27
C SER A 235 32.44 -39.57 10.04
N LEU A 236 32.28 -39.19 8.77
CA LEU A 236 31.98 -37.82 8.39
C LEU A 236 30.77 -37.85 7.48
N THR A 237 29.70 -37.17 7.89
CA THR A 237 28.43 -37.13 7.16
C THR A 237 28.09 -35.69 6.84
N ALA A 238 27.91 -35.36 5.56
CA ALA A 238 27.36 -34.06 5.21
C ALA A 238 25.84 -34.07 5.46
N THR A 239 25.41 -33.30 6.46
CA THR A 239 24.05 -33.27 7.02
C THR A 239 23.04 -32.65 6.05
N GLY A 240 23.50 -31.75 5.18
CA GLY A 240 22.63 -30.91 4.34
C GLY A 240 21.89 -29.83 5.13
N THR A 241 22.23 -29.64 6.41
CA THR A 241 21.54 -28.70 7.30
C THR A 241 22.51 -28.03 8.27
N VAL A 242 22.29 -26.76 8.55
CA VAL A 242 23.03 -25.97 9.53
C VAL A 242 22.05 -25.41 10.56
N GLN A 243 22.39 -25.55 11.85
CA GLN A 243 21.58 -25.07 12.96
C GLN A 243 22.29 -23.92 13.69
N LEU A 244 21.65 -22.77 13.75
CA LEU A 244 22.18 -21.53 14.31
C LEU A 244 21.30 -21.03 15.45
N GLY A 245 21.90 -20.59 16.56
CA GLY A 245 21.17 -20.01 17.71
C GLY A 245 20.39 -20.99 18.56
N TYR A 246 20.45 -22.30 18.29
CA TYR A 246 19.71 -23.30 19.06
C TYR A 246 20.11 -23.28 20.53
N ALA A 247 19.13 -23.42 21.44
CA ALA A 247 19.30 -23.30 22.89
C ALA A 247 19.86 -21.96 23.40
N ALA A 248 19.93 -20.91 22.56
CA ALA A 248 20.23 -19.57 23.03
C ALA A 248 19.07 -19.04 23.88
N ALA A 249 19.36 -18.68 25.13
CA ALA A 249 18.39 -18.08 26.04
C ALA A 249 17.97 -16.67 25.57
N GLY A 250 16.83 -16.19 26.07
CA GLY A 250 16.36 -14.83 25.81
C GLY A 250 17.42 -13.77 26.18
N GLY A 251 17.63 -12.80 25.29
CA GLY A 251 18.63 -11.74 25.44
C GLY A 251 20.03 -12.10 24.91
N VAL A 252 20.27 -13.35 24.51
CA VAL A 252 21.54 -13.77 23.90
C VAL A 252 21.53 -13.43 22.40
N THR A 253 22.64 -12.84 21.92
CA THR A 253 22.91 -12.67 20.50
C THR A 253 24.04 -13.61 20.07
N PHE A 254 23.80 -14.40 19.04
CA PHE A 254 24.78 -15.29 18.42
C PHE A 254 25.18 -14.78 17.03
N VAL A 255 26.47 -14.89 16.68
CA VAL A 255 27.02 -14.41 15.40
C VAL A 255 27.82 -15.56 14.75
N PRO A 256 27.22 -16.30 13.80
CA PRO A 256 27.86 -17.50 13.26
C PRO A 256 29.02 -17.26 12.28
N GLY A 257 29.31 -16.06 11.79
CA GLY A 257 30.34 -15.89 10.74
C GLY A 257 29.88 -16.40 9.36
N LEU A 258 30.80 -16.75 8.45
CA LEU A 258 30.48 -17.18 7.08
C LEU A 258 29.78 -18.54 7.07
N VAL A 259 28.55 -18.59 6.57
CA VAL A 259 27.86 -19.84 6.27
C VAL A 259 27.90 -20.08 4.76
N SER A 260 28.38 -21.26 4.37
CA SER A 260 28.48 -21.69 2.97
C SER A 260 27.82 -23.05 2.78
N ASP A 261 27.71 -23.49 1.52
CA ASP A 261 27.57 -24.91 1.23
C ASP A 261 28.87 -25.67 1.54
N GLY A 262 28.79 -27.00 1.49
CA GLY A 262 29.99 -27.82 1.31
C GLY A 262 30.48 -27.74 -0.14
N LEU A 263 31.77 -27.44 -0.36
CA LEU A 263 32.40 -27.44 -1.68
C LEU A 263 32.57 -28.87 -2.23
N LEU A 264 32.16 -29.09 -3.48
CA LEU A 264 32.35 -30.36 -4.18
C LEU A 264 33.83 -30.67 -4.43
N ALA A 265 34.24 -31.89 -4.07
CA ALA A 265 35.24 -32.63 -4.82
C ALA A 265 34.63 -34.02 -5.17
N THR A 266 34.18 -34.15 -6.42
CA THR A 266 33.72 -35.40 -7.11
C THR A 266 32.63 -36.28 -6.46
N SER A 267 31.61 -35.69 -5.82
CA SER A 267 30.40 -36.46 -5.47
C SER A 267 29.58 -36.79 -6.72
N THR A 268 29.00 -38.00 -6.81
CA THR A 268 28.02 -38.37 -7.86
C THR A 268 26.63 -37.78 -7.61
N SER A 269 26.44 -37.06 -6.49
CA SER A 269 25.22 -36.33 -6.15
C SER A 269 25.30 -34.89 -6.67
N THR A 270 24.32 -34.46 -7.47
CA THR A 270 24.27 -33.15 -8.13
C THR A 270 23.80 -31.99 -7.24
N THR A 271 23.51 -32.22 -5.96
CA THR A 271 23.07 -31.16 -5.02
C THR A 271 23.49 -31.49 -3.59
N LYS A 272 24.24 -30.58 -2.94
CA LYS A 272 24.20 -30.42 -1.47
C LYS A 272 24.15 -28.93 -1.15
N ALA A 273 22.91 -28.45 -1.05
CA ALA A 273 22.53 -27.14 -0.59
C ALA A 273 22.31 -27.22 0.93
N ASN A 274 23.07 -26.49 1.73
CA ASN A 274 22.87 -26.45 3.17
C ASN A 274 21.60 -25.65 3.47
N ALA A 275 20.56 -26.32 3.99
CA ALA A 275 19.42 -25.64 4.57
C ALA A 275 19.82 -25.03 5.92
N VAL A 276 19.53 -23.75 6.12
CA VAL A 276 19.90 -23.04 7.35
C VAL A 276 18.68 -22.89 8.25
N PHE A 277 18.79 -23.33 9.49
CA PHE A 277 17.77 -23.21 10.51
C PHE A 277 18.24 -22.27 11.61
N VAL A 278 17.52 -21.17 11.80
CA VAL A 278 17.71 -20.23 12.91
C VAL A 278 16.75 -20.62 14.03
N GLY A 279 17.28 -20.92 15.22
CA GLY A 279 16.54 -21.32 16.41
C GLY A 279 16.87 -20.46 17.62
N GLY A 280 16.41 -20.90 18.80
CA GLY A 280 16.62 -20.22 20.09
C GLY A 280 15.31 -19.91 20.80
N ASP A 281 15.41 -19.46 22.06
CA ASP A 281 14.26 -19.06 22.88
C ASP A 281 13.75 -17.66 22.46
N ALA A 282 12.54 -17.32 22.89
CA ALA A 282 11.98 -16.00 22.67
C ALA A 282 12.93 -14.91 23.22
N GLY A 283 13.27 -13.94 22.35
CA GLY A 283 14.20 -12.86 22.67
C GLY A 283 15.68 -13.19 22.43
N SER A 284 16.01 -14.41 22.01
CA SER A 284 17.32 -14.71 21.42
C SER A 284 17.41 -14.18 19.99
N GLN A 285 18.64 -13.92 19.53
CA GLN A 285 18.90 -13.33 18.22
C GLN A 285 20.12 -13.99 17.55
N VAL A 286 20.02 -14.26 16.24
CA VAL A 286 21.16 -14.70 15.39
C VAL A 286 21.48 -13.63 14.36
N ASN A 287 22.67 -13.05 14.39
CA ASN A 287 23.10 -12.01 13.44
C ASN A 287 23.90 -12.62 12.29
N LEU A 288 23.29 -12.64 11.11
CA LEU A 288 23.90 -13.05 9.86
C LEU A 288 24.59 -11.82 9.23
N THR A 289 25.85 -11.61 9.60
CA THR A 289 26.61 -10.38 9.28
C THR A 289 27.40 -10.45 7.99
N GLN A 290 27.68 -11.65 7.48
CA GLN A 290 28.54 -11.85 6.31
C GLN A 290 27.73 -12.14 5.04
N ALA A 291 28.42 -12.10 3.90
CA ALA A 291 27.89 -12.50 2.61
C ALA A 291 27.88 -14.03 2.51
N ASN A 292 26.78 -14.65 2.93
CA ASN A 292 26.66 -16.10 2.98
C ASN A 292 26.43 -16.70 1.58
N THR A 293 26.93 -17.91 1.36
CA THR A 293 26.98 -18.53 0.02
C THR A 293 26.28 -19.88 -0.08
N TYR A 294 25.59 -20.31 0.98
CA TYR A 294 24.79 -21.53 0.94
C TYR A 294 23.62 -21.40 -0.03
N THR A 295 23.28 -22.51 -0.69
CA THR A 295 22.21 -22.53 -1.70
C THR A 295 20.88 -23.03 -1.18
N GLY A 296 20.85 -23.62 0.02
CA GLY A 296 19.63 -24.15 0.63
C GLY A 296 18.72 -23.06 1.19
N PRO A 297 17.49 -23.40 1.57
CA PRO A 297 16.55 -22.45 2.14
C PRO A 297 17.01 -21.96 3.52
N THR A 298 16.62 -20.74 3.88
CA THR A 298 16.70 -20.25 5.26
C THR A 298 15.35 -20.42 5.96
N THR A 299 15.32 -21.02 7.15
CA THR A 299 14.12 -21.11 7.99
C THR A 299 14.40 -20.49 9.35
N ILE A 300 13.64 -19.46 9.70
CA ILE A 300 13.61 -18.92 11.06
C ILE A 300 12.49 -19.65 11.82
N ASN A 301 12.88 -20.44 12.80
CA ASN A 301 11.97 -21.26 13.59
C ASN A 301 11.19 -20.41 14.60
N ALA A 302 10.07 -20.96 15.07
CA ALA A 302 9.27 -20.34 16.12
C ALA A 302 10.13 -19.91 17.31
N ASN A 303 9.79 -18.76 17.90
CA ASN A 303 10.47 -18.08 19.00
C ASN A 303 11.82 -17.44 18.65
N ALA A 304 12.44 -17.75 17.51
CA ALA A 304 13.74 -17.22 17.14
C ALA A 304 13.65 -15.88 16.39
N THR A 305 14.69 -15.07 16.52
CA THR A 305 14.92 -13.88 15.68
C THR A 305 16.20 -14.08 14.86
N GLY A 306 16.10 -14.02 13.54
CA GLY A 306 17.27 -13.87 12.65
C GLY A 306 17.42 -12.41 12.23
N GLU A 307 18.62 -11.85 12.35
CA GLU A 307 18.95 -10.51 11.86
C GLU A 307 19.90 -10.58 10.68
N ALA A 308 19.45 -10.15 9.51
CA ALA A 308 20.27 -10.02 8.32
C ALA A 308 20.91 -8.62 8.27
N GLN A 309 22.24 -8.58 8.14
CA GLN A 309 23.01 -7.33 8.03
C GLN A 309 23.76 -7.19 6.70
N ASN A 310 23.58 -8.13 5.78
CA ASN A 310 24.19 -8.14 4.44
C ASN A 310 23.14 -8.53 3.38
N ALA A 311 23.30 -8.06 2.14
CA ALA A 311 22.41 -8.37 1.02
C ALA A 311 22.31 -9.87 0.67
N SER A 312 23.32 -10.66 1.02
CA SER A 312 23.38 -12.12 0.83
C SER A 312 23.44 -12.88 2.17
N ALA A 313 23.02 -12.24 3.27
CA ALA A 313 23.01 -12.86 4.60
C ALA A 313 22.14 -14.14 4.66
N LEU A 314 21.14 -14.26 3.78
CA LEU A 314 20.18 -15.38 3.73
C LEU A 314 20.55 -16.45 2.69
N GLY A 315 21.77 -16.41 2.14
CA GLY A 315 22.24 -17.34 1.11
C GLY A 315 21.86 -16.91 -0.30
N THR A 316 21.84 -17.86 -1.24
CA THR A 316 21.38 -17.62 -2.63
C THR A 316 19.85 -17.59 -2.74
N THR A 317 19.33 -17.07 -3.85
CA THR A 317 17.90 -16.79 -4.00
C THR A 317 17.00 -17.96 -4.40
N ASP A 318 17.56 -19.13 -4.70
CA ASP A 318 16.82 -20.18 -5.42
C ASP A 318 15.75 -20.86 -4.56
N ASN A 319 15.99 -20.97 -3.25
CA ASN A 319 15.13 -21.73 -2.32
C ASN A 319 14.37 -20.85 -1.31
N GLY A 320 14.72 -19.57 -1.20
CA GLY A 320 13.98 -18.60 -0.40
C GLY A 320 14.15 -18.74 1.11
N THR A 321 13.45 -17.85 1.81
CA THR A 321 13.43 -17.74 3.26
C THR A 321 12.03 -17.94 3.82
N VAL A 322 11.89 -18.71 4.89
CA VAL A 322 10.65 -18.95 5.62
C VAL A 322 10.76 -18.41 7.04
N VAL A 323 9.87 -17.50 7.41
CA VAL A 323 9.69 -17.05 8.80
C VAL A 323 8.49 -17.79 9.38
N SER A 324 8.74 -18.65 10.37
CA SER A 324 7.70 -19.46 11.02
C SER A 324 6.78 -18.62 11.89
N ASN A 325 5.61 -19.16 12.26
CA ASN A 325 4.74 -18.51 13.22
C ASN A 325 5.50 -18.25 14.54
N ASN A 326 5.30 -17.07 15.13
CA ASN A 326 6.04 -16.58 16.30
C ASN A 326 7.56 -16.43 16.08
N ALA A 327 8.03 -16.20 14.85
CA ALA A 327 9.43 -15.90 14.53
C ALA A 327 9.56 -14.51 13.89
N ALA A 328 10.78 -13.98 13.80
CA ALA A 328 11.04 -12.70 13.14
C ALA A 328 12.33 -12.70 12.32
N LEU A 329 12.24 -12.16 11.10
CA LEU A 329 13.38 -11.70 10.30
C LEU A 329 13.55 -10.19 10.51
N LYS A 330 14.71 -9.80 11.02
CA LYS A 330 15.09 -8.41 11.27
C LYS A 330 16.13 -7.98 10.22
N LEU A 331 15.99 -6.79 9.67
CA LEU A 331 16.88 -6.19 8.68
C LEU A 331 17.59 -4.99 9.31
N TYR A 332 18.91 -5.02 9.37
CA TYR A 332 19.69 -3.98 10.02
C TYR A 332 20.99 -3.65 9.28
N SER A 333 21.13 -2.41 8.82
CA SER A 333 22.40 -1.83 8.35
C SER A 333 22.37 -0.32 8.59
N GLY A 334 23.50 0.30 8.91
CA GLY A 334 23.58 1.76 9.06
C GLY A 334 23.23 2.53 7.76
N SER A 335 23.46 1.93 6.60
CA SER A 335 23.18 2.50 5.27
C SER A 335 21.94 1.89 4.59
N GLY A 336 21.45 0.76 5.09
CA GLY A 336 20.40 -0.05 4.47
C GLY A 336 20.95 -1.23 3.66
N ILE A 337 20.07 -2.18 3.35
CA ILE A 337 20.37 -3.42 2.62
C ILE A 337 19.43 -3.51 1.44
N SER A 338 19.94 -3.82 0.25
CA SER A 338 19.10 -4.20 -0.90
C SER A 338 19.27 -5.70 -1.14
N PHE A 339 18.25 -6.49 -0.80
CA PHE A 339 18.24 -7.92 -1.08
C PHE A 339 17.96 -8.16 -2.56
N SER A 340 18.54 -9.20 -3.14
CA SER A 340 18.17 -9.68 -4.48
C SER A 340 16.72 -10.22 -4.49
N ALA A 341 16.30 -10.89 -5.57
CA ALA A 341 14.95 -11.42 -5.73
C ALA A 341 14.65 -12.66 -4.85
N GLU A 342 15.07 -12.63 -3.58
CA GLU A 342 14.86 -13.67 -2.57
C GLU A 342 13.36 -13.88 -2.26
N PRO A 343 12.78 -15.07 -2.54
CA PRO A 343 11.42 -15.38 -2.13
C PRO A 343 11.30 -15.44 -0.61
N LEU A 344 10.29 -14.79 -0.04
CA LEU A 344 10.02 -14.76 1.40
C LEU A 344 8.65 -15.34 1.70
N THR A 345 8.56 -16.28 2.63
CA THR A 345 7.29 -16.73 3.20
C THR A 345 7.18 -16.24 4.64
N LEU A 346 6.12 -15.47 4.94
CA LEU A 346 5.85 -14.96 6.29
C LEU A 346 4.67 -15.70 6.92
N ASN A 347 4.85 -16.06 8.18
CA ASN A 347 3.81 -16.64 9.01
C ASN A 347 3.76 -15.90 10.36
N GLY A 348 2.60 -15.33 10.68
CA GLY A 348 2.32 -14.75 11.99
C GLY A 348 2.83 -13.32 12.20
N LEU A 349 2.64 -12.84 13.43
CA LEU A 349 2.79 -11.43 13.76
C LEU A 349 4.19 -11.04 14.28
N GLY A 350 5.13 -11.98 14.30
CA GLY A 350 6.45 -11.83 14.94
C GLY A 350 6.59 -12.62 16.24
N VAL A 351 7.78 -12.58 16.82
CA VAL A 351 8.08 -13.23 18.12
C VAL A 351 7.13 -12.71 19.21
N SER A 352 6.52 -13.64 19.96
CA SER A 352 5.50 -13.33 20.98
C SER A 352 4.31 -12.50 20.48
N GLY A 353 4.01 -12.57 19.18
CA GLY A 353 2.93 -11.82 18.54
C GLY A 353 3.21 -10.32 18.36
N ALA A 354 4.46 -9.88 18.55
CA ALA A 354 4.84 -8.47 18.54
C ALA A 354 5.80 -8.11 17.39
N ASN A 355 5.74 -6.84 16.99
CA ASN A 355 6.71 -6.13 16.14
C ASN A 355 6.95 -6.66 14.71
N GLY A 356 6.36 -7.78 14.28
CA GLY A 356 6.41 -8.23 12.89
C GLY A 356 7.23 -9.50 12.64
N ALA A 357 6.76 -10.32 11.69
CA ALA A 357 7.53 -11.43 11.12
C ALA A 357 8.64 -10.92 10.19
N LEU A 358 8.45 -9.75 9.56
CA LEU A 358 9.52 -9.02 8.87
C LEU A 358 9.66 -7.63 9.50
N ARG A 359 10.89 -7.23 9.82
CA ARG A 359 11.18 -6.00 10.55
C ARG A 359 12.36 -5.24 9.92
N SER A 360 12.18 -3.97 9.60
CA SER A 360 13.26 -3.06 9.22
C SER A 360 13.58 -2.13 10.39
N VAL A 361 14.84 -2.10 10.84
CA VAL A 361 15.23 -1.43 12.11
C VAL A 361 16.53 -0.62 12.02
N GLY A 362 17.00 -0.35 10.80
CA GLY A 362 18.19 0.47 10.54
C GLY A 362 18.41 0.65 9.04
N GLY A 363 18.68 1.89 8.64
CA GLY A 363 18.92 2.26 7.24
C GLY A 363 17.68 2.12 6.36
N THR A 364 17.83 2.32 5.05
CA THR A 364 16.74 2.09 4.09
C THR A 364 16.89 0.72 3.46
N ASN A 365 16.11 -0.26 3.93
CA ASN A 365 16.17 -1.62 3.43
C ASN A 365 15.22 -1.80 2.23
N THR A 366 15.60 -2.62 1.26
CA THR A 366 14.81 -2.97 0.09
C THR A 366 14.69 -4.48 -0.03
N TRP A 367 13.46 -4.98 -0.12
CA TRP A 367 13.15 -6.36 -0.43
C TRP A 367 12.65 -6.48 -1.87
N ASN A 368 13.49 -7.05 -2.77
CA ASN A 368 13.17 -7.14 -4.19
C ASN A 368 12.44 -8.43 -4.58
N GLY A 369 12.55 -9.49 -3.79
CA GLY A 369 11.90 -10.77 -4.08
C GLY A 369 10.43 -10.84 -3.67
N PRO A 370 9.68 -11.84 -4.18
CA PRO A 370 8.26 -11.98 -3.85
C PRO A 370 8.06 -12.35 -2.38
N ILE A 371 6.98 -11.84 -1.77
CA ILE A 371 6.55 -12.17 -0.41
C ILE A 371 5.25 -12.96 -0.48
N THR A 372 5.19 -14.12 0.17
CA THR A 372 3.99 -14.95 0.33
C THR A 372 3.54 -14.94 1.78
N LEU A 373 2.26 -14.68 2.03
CA LEU A 373 1.68 -14.81 3.37
C LEU A 373 1.14 -16.22 3.56
N GLY A 374 1.85 -17.05 4.33
CA GLY A 374 1.39 -18.38 4.74
C GLY A 374 0.29 -18.32 5.81
N SER A 375 0.26 -17.23 6.58
CA SER A 375 -0.83 -16.85 7.50
C SER A 375 -0.92 -15.33 7.61
N SER A 376 -1.91 -14.81 8.33
CA SER A 376 -1.97 -13.38 8.68
C SER A 376 -0.67 -12.93 9.32
N SER A 377 -0.02 -11.94 8.71
CA SER A 377 1.37 -11.60 8.99
C SER A 377 1.60 -10.12 9.12
N ARG A 378 2.57 -9.74 9.95
CA ARG A 378 2.96 -8.35 10.16
C ARG A 378 4.33 -8.05 9.56
N ILE A 379 4.39 -6.96 8.79
CA ILE A 379 5.62 -6.31 8.35
C ILE A 379 5.72 -4.97 9.07
N ASN A 380 6.90 -4.67 9.61
CA ASN A 380 7.13 -3.50 10.43
C ASN A 380 8.39 -2.74 9.98
N ALA A 381 8.33 -1.41 10.04
CA ALA A 381 9.48 -0.52 9.95
C ALA A 381 9.53 0.28 11.25
N ASP A 382 10.46 -0.02 12.14
CA ASP A 382 10.49 0.51 13.50
C ASP A 382 11.86 1.04 13.94
N THR A 383 11.94 1.49 15.20
CA THR A 383 13.13 2.14 15.78
C THR A 383 13.98 1.23 16.67
N THR A 384 13.71 -0.08 16.75
CA THR A 384 14.42 -1.00 17.64
C THR A 384 15.81 -1.38 17.09
N GLY A 385 16.75 -0.44 17.18
CA GLY A 385 18.09 -0.51 16.59
C GLY A 385 18.48 0.74 15.79
N GLY A 386 17.51 1.62 15.52
CA GLY A 386 17.62 2.81 14.68
C GLY A 386 16.38 2.95 13.80
N ALA A 387 16.08 4.15 13.28
CA ALA A 387 14.96 4.29 12.34
C ALA A 387 15.29 3.57 11.02
N GLY A 388 14.51 2.56 10.65
CA GLY A 388 14.72 1.77 9.43
C GLY A 388 13.54 1.82 8.46
N SER A 389 13.68 2.46 7.30
CA SER A 389 12.64 2.42 6.26
C SER A 389 12.65 1.08 5.52
N LEU A 390 11.52 0.68 4.94
CA LEU A 390 11.41 -0.53 4.13
C LEU A 390 10.75 -0.24 2.78
N ALA A 391 11.46 -0.55 1.70
CA ALA A 391 10.91 -0.63 0.36
C ALA A 391 10.66 -2.09 -0.02
N ILE A 392 9.43 -2.42 -0.43
CA ILE A 392 9.04 -3.74 -0.91
C ILE A 392 8.77 -3.62 -2.40
N ALA A 393 9.70 -4.09 -3.23
CA ALA A 393 9.60 -4.05 -4.68
C ALA A 393 9.02 -5.34 -5.28
N GLY A 394 9.20 -6.48 -4.61
CA GLY A 394 8.58 -7.73 -5.03
C GLY A 394 7.08 -7.77 -4.75
N THR A 395 6.37 -8.66 -5.47
CA THR A 395 4.92 -8.87 -5.29
C THR A 395 4.61 -9.40 -3.89
N VAL A 396 3.45 -9.04 -3.34
CA VAL A 396 2.94 -9.62 -2.09
C VAL A 396 1.70 -10.49 -2.37
N ALA A 397 1.85 -11.80 -2.25
CA ALA A 397 0.77 -12.76 -2.37
C ALA A 397 0.08 -12.94 -1.00
N GLY A 398 -1.00 -12.20 -0.78
CA GLY A 398 -1.71 -12.15 0.50
C GLY A 398 -2.58 -13.38 0.80
N GLY A 399 -3.00 -14.15 -0.21
CA GLY A 399 -3.87 -15.32 0.00
C GLY A 399 -5.17 -14.95 0.75
N SER A 400 -5.60 -15.81 1.68
CA SER A 400 -6.75 -15.53 2.56
C SER A 400 -6.27 -15.05 3.94
N ASN A 401 -5.40 -14.03 3.96
CA ASN A 401 -4.75 -13.54 5.17
C ASN A 401 -4.77 -12.01 5.24
N VAL A 402 -4.67 -11.47 6.47
CA VAL A 402 -4.48 -10.03 6.69
C VAL A 402 -2.99 -9.70 6.63
N LEU A 403 -2.64 -8.66 5.87
CA LEU A 403 -1.33 -8.04 5.92
C LEU A 403 -1.34 -6.84 6.86
N PHE A 404 -0.68 -6.97 8.00
CA PHE A 404 -0.47 -5.87 8.94
C PHE A 404 0.80 -5.09 8.57
N LEU A 405 0.69 -3.78 8.46
CA LEU A 405 1.79 -2.89 8.06
C LEU A 405 2.00 -1.82 9.15
N GLY A 406 2.97 -2.06 10.02
CA GLY A 406 3.33 -1.15 11.10
C GLY A 406 4.53 -0.28 10.74
N ALA A 407 4.28 0.94 10.25
CA ALA A 407 5.33 1.93 10.04
C ALA A 407 5.49 2.75 11.33
N ASN A 408 6.30 2.29 12.30
CA ASN A 408 6.46 2.86 13.64
C ASN A 408 7.86 3.45 13.86
N GLY A 409 8.18 4.50 13.10
CA GLY A 409 9.46 5.21 13.20
C GLY A 409 10.05 5.59 11.85
N ALA A 410 9.73 4.81 10.83
CA ALA A 410 10.16 5.03 9.45
C ALA A 410 9.09 4.54 8.47
N ALA A 411 9.17 4.98 7.22
CA ALA A 411 8.15 4.71 6.22
C ALA A 411 8.27 3.29 5.64
N ILE A 412 7.13 2.74 5.22
CA ILE A 412 7.06 1.56 4.35
C ILE A 412 6.60 2.03 2.97
N SER A 413 7.28 1.60 1.90
CA SER A 413 6.84 1.80 0.52
C SER A 413 6.69 0.44 -0.17
N VAL A 414 5.57 0.23 -0.85
CA VAL A 414 5.31 -1.00 -1.61
C VAL A 414 5.06 -0.63 -3.07
N SER A 415 5.98 -1.04 -3.94
CA SER A 415 5.89 -0.87 -5.39
C SER A 415 5.57 -2.17 -6.13
N GLY A 416 5.65 -3.32 -5.46
CA GLY A 416 5.13 -4.58 -5.97
C GLY A 416 3.61 -4.71 -5.78
N THR A 417 2.95 -5.43 -6.68
CA THR A 417 1.50 -5.70 -6.58
C THR A 417 1.18 -6.55 -5.35
N ILE A 418 0.17 -6.13 -4.58
CA ILE A 418 -0.44 -6.88 -3.51
C ILE A 418 -1.72 -7.54 -4.03
N SER A 419 -1.89 -8.83 -3.74
CA SER A 419 -3.05 -9.66 -4.14
C SER A 419 -3.61 -10.42 -2.93
N GLY A 420 -4.80 -11.00 -3.05
CA GLY A 420 -5.41 -11.85 -2.01
C GLY A 420 -6.83 -11.46 -1.64
N GLY A 421 -7.54 -12.38 -1.00
CA GLY A 421 -8.91 -12.19 -0.53
C GLY A 421 -9.01 -11.46 0.81
N GLY A 422 -7.94 -11.45 1.60
CA GLY A 422 -7.97 -11.00 2.99
C GLY A 422 -8.51 -12.07 3.95
N ALA A 423 -8.65 -11.70 5.22
CA ALA A 423 -9.29 -12.52 6.26
C ALA A 423 -10.10 -11.66 7.22
N THR A 424 -10.93 -12.29 8.04
CA THR A 424 -11.75 -11.60 9.04
C THR A 424 -10.88 -10.80 10.02
N GLN A 425 -11.10 -9.49 10.08
CA GLN A 425 -10.50 -8.56 11.03
C GLN A 425 -11.51 -7.44 11.31
N ASP A 426 -11.75 -7.16 12.60
CA ASP A 426 -12.76 -6.21 13.09
C ASP A 426 -14.15 -6.38 12.43
N GLY A 427 -14.59 -7.63 12.28
CA GLY A 427 -15.93 -7.97 11.81
C GLY A 427 -16.12 -7.94 10.28
N THR A 428 -15.12 -7.58 9.49
CA THR A 428 -15.19 -7.66 8.01
C THR A 428 -13.94 -8.32 7.41
N ILE A 429 -13.93 -8.57 6.11
CA ILE A 429 -12.77 -9.18 5.43
C ILE A 429 -11.76 -8.07 5.11
N THR A 430 -10.61 -8.09 5.77
CA THR A 430 -9.53 -7.11 5.59
C THR A 430 -8.36 -7.73 4.84
N SER A 431 -7.85 -7.02 3.83
CA SER A 431 -6.57 -7.38 3.20
C SER A 431 -5.41 -6.58 3.80
N ILE A 432 -5.61 -5.27 4.01
CA ILE A 432 -4.57 -4.36 4.50
C ILE A 432 -4.99 -3.76 5.84
N PHE A 433 -4.12 -3.87 6.85
CA PHE A 433 -4.28 -3.22 8.14
C PHE A 433 -3.05 -2.37 8.48
N LYS A 434 -3.18 -1.05 8.36
CA LYS A 434 -2.10 -0.07 8.61
C LYS A 434 -2.27 0.55 10.00
N ASP A 435 -1.31 0.34 10.89
CA ASP A 435 -1.44 0.75 12.31
C ASP A 435 -0.22 1.49 12.89
N GLY A 436 0.81 1.73 12.09
CA GLY A 436 1.95 2.55 12.53
C GLY A 436 1.77 4.06 12.31
N ALA A 437 2.49 4.91 13.03
CA ALA A 437 2.37 6.37 12.91
C ALA A 437 2.97 6.96 11.61
N SER A 438 4.02 6.34 11.08
CA SER A 438 4.74 6.79 9.87
C SER A 438 3.99 6.43 8.57
N PRO A 439 4.32 7.05 7.43
CA PRO A 439 3.62 6.79 6.17
C PRO A 439 3.79 5.36 5.65
N LEU A 440 2.71 4.82 5.08
CA LEU A 440 2.73 3.66 4.16
C LEU A 440 2.40 4.18 2.76
N THR A 441 3.23 3.88 1.76
CA THR A 441 2.97 4.25 0.36
C THR A 441 2.70 3.01 -0.48
N LEU A 442 1.58 2.98 -1.20
CA LEU A 442 1.25 1.92 -2.16
C LEU A 442 1.28 2.51 -3.58
N SER A 443 2.21 2.04 -4.40
CA SER A 443 2.47 2.61 -5.74
C SER A 443 2.07 1.70 -6.90
N ALA A 444 1.79 0.43 -6.63
CA ALA A 444 1.30 -0.52 -7.63
C ALA A 444 -0.22 -0.49 -7.77
N ALA A 445 -0.72 -0.89 -8.94
CA ALA A 445 -2.09 -1.33 -9.07
C ALA A 445 -2.25 -2.69 -8.36
N ASN A 446 -2.95 -2.67 -7.22
CA ASN A 446 -3.19 -3.82 -6.37
C ASN A 446 -4.46 -4.56 -6.80
N THR A 447 -4.51 -5.86 -6.51
CA THR A 447 -5.60 -6.76 -6.94
C THR A 447 -6.28 -7.47 -5.77
N TYR A 448 -5.95 -7.11 -4.53
CA TYR A 448 -6.67 -7.63 -3.38
C TYR A 448 -8.12 -7.16 -3.36
N THR A 449 -8.99 -7.94 -2.72
CA THR A 449 -10.45 -7.71 -2.72
C THR A 449 -11.03 -7.38 -1.35
N GLY A 450 -10.29 -7.63 -0.26
CA GLY A 450 -10.72 -7.25 1.07
C GLY A 450 -10.50 -5.76 1.36
N ASP A 451 -11.01 -5.33 2.50
CA ASP A 451 -10.98 -3.94 2.95
C ASP A 451 -9.56 -3.43 3.22
N THR A 452 -9.41 -2.11 3.15
CA THR A 452 -8.24 -1.38 3.63
C THR A 452 -8.59 -0.65 4.92
N ARG A 453 -7.90 -0.98 6.02
CA ARG A 453 -8.02 -0.28 7.31
C ARG A 453 -6.79 0.59 7.56
N ILE A 454 -7.01 1.88 7.78
CA ILE A 454 -6.00 2.87 8.15
C ILE A 454 -6.25 3.25 9.61
N ASN A 455 -5.64 2.51 10.52
CA ASN A 455 -5.81 2.69 11.95
C ASN A 455 -4.91 3.79 12.54
N ALA A 456 -3.76 4.07 11.92
CA ALA A 456 -2.88 5.16 12.32
C ALA A 456 -2.01 5.68 11.17
N GLY A 457 -1.56 6.93 11.31
CA GLY A 457 -0.67 7.60 10.37
C GLY A 457 -1.32 7.83 9.00
N THR A 458 -0.47 7.98 7.98
CA THR A 458 -0.92 8.22 6.60
C THR A 458 -0.74 6.98 5.73
N LEU A 459 -1.76 6.63 4.95
CA LEU A 459 -1.66 5.76 3.79
C LEU A 459 -1.67 6.63 2.52
N VAL A 460 -0.60 6.56 1.73
CA VAL A 460 -0.48 7.24 0.43
C VAL A 460 -0.85 6.28 -0.69
N ALA A 461 -1.95 6.58 -1.38
CA ALA A 461 -2.39 5.90 -2.59
C ALA A 461 -1.84 6.63 -3.81
N ALA A 462 -0.72 6.10 -4.35
CA ALA A 462 0.06 6.75 -5.40
C ALA A 462 -0.28 6.30 -6.84
N SER A 463 -1.28 5.45 -7.02
CA SER A 463 -1.76 4.97 -8.32
C SER A 463 -3.27 4.69 -8.29
N ALA A 464 -3.90 4.61 -9.46
CA ALA A 464 -5.35 4.44 -9.57
C ALA A 464 -5.89 3.12 -9.00
N GLY A 465 -5.05 2.09 -8.93
CA GLY A 465 -5.38 0.80 -8.33
C GLY A 465 -4.72 0.56 -6.98
N SER A 466 -4.15 1.60 -6.34
CA SER A 466 -3.35 1.40 -5.11
C SER A 466 -4.14 0.76 -3.97
N LEU A 467 -5.47 0.89 -3.94
CA LEU A 467 -6.31 0.31 -2.89
C LEU A 467 -7.11 -0.93 -3.31
N GLY A 468 -6.63 -1.68 -4.30
CA GLY A 468 -7.27 -2.93 -4.72
C GLY A 468 -8.46 -2.71 -5.66
N ASN A 469 -9.23 -3.77 -5.91
CA ASN A 469 -10.33 -3.76 -6.89
C ASN A 469 -11.62 -3.17 -6.29
N GLY A 470 -11.59 -1.88 -5.96
CA GLY A 470 -12.75 -1.18 -5.40
C GLY A 470 -13.07 -1.59 -3.96
N SER A 471 -12.05 -1.81 -3.12
CA SER A 471 -12.21 -2.13 -1.70
C SER A 471 -12.92 -1.02 -0.92
N ASP A 472 -13.54 -1.39 0.20
CA ASP A 472 -13.95 -0.43 1.22
C ASP A 472 -12.73 0.08 1.99
N VAL A 473 -12.71 1.38 2.30
CA VAL A 473 -11.63 2.02 3.05
C VAL A 473 -12.16 2.55 4.37
N PHE A 474 -11.50 2.16 5.46
CA PHE A 474 -11.81 2.60 6.81
C PHE A 474 -10.66 3.43 7.36
N VAL A 475 -10.94 4.63 7.86
CA VAL A 475 -9.95 5.58 8.37
C VAL A 475 -10.27 5.90 9.83
N SER A 476 -9.41 5.49 10.75
CA SER A 476 -9.59 5.78 12.18
C SER A 476 -9.30 7.24 12.50
N SER A 477 -9.76 7.69 13.66
CA SER A 477 -9.47 9.03 14.17
C SER A 477 -7.96 9.32 14.20
N GLY A 478 -7.56 10.47 13.64
CA GLY A 478 -6.15 10.87 13.54
C GLY A 478 -5.35 10.20 12.42
N ALA A 479 -5.95 9.29 11.65
CA ALA A 479 -5.36 8.70 10.46
C ALA A 479 -5.77 9.46 9.18
N THR A 480 -4.99 9.27 8.11
CA THR A 480 -5.20 9.97 6.84
C THR A 480 -5.05 9.04 5.64
N LEU A 481 -6.02 9.09 4.72
CA LEU A 481 -5.84 8.65 3.34
C LEU A 481 -5.32 9.82 2.49
N SER A 482 -4.14 9.67 1.88
CA SER A 482 -3.59 10.65 0.93
C SER A 482 -3.68 10.10 -0.49
N VAL A 483 -4.47 10.75 -1.33
CA VAL A 483 -4.71 10.39 -2.73
C VAL A 483 -3.83 11.27 -3.60
N THR A 484 -2.73 10.72 -4.14
CA THR A 484 -1.79 11.47 -4.99
C THR A 484 -1.91 11.12 -6.48
N ALA A 485 -2.71 10.10 -6.80
CA ALA A 485 -3.20 9.81 -8.13
C ALA A 485 -4.71 9.49 -8.06
N SER A 486 -5.47 9.78 -9.12
CA SER A 486 -6.91 9.52 -9.14
C SER A 486 -7.23 8.07 -8.77
N LEU A 487 -8.09 7.88 -7.77
CA LEU A 487 -8.34 6.62 -7.08
C LEU A 487 -9.83 6.30 -7.08
N SER A 488 -10.20 5.02 -7.26
CA SER A 488 -11.58 4.56 -7.09
C SER A 488 -11.68 3.58 -5.93
N VAL A 489 -12.65 3.79 -5.03
CA VAL A 489 -12.94 2.93 -3.87
C VAL A 489 -14.46 2.66 -3.82
N ALA A 490 -14.88 1.57 -3.16
CA ALA A 490 -16.31 1.32 -2.98
C ALA A 490 -16.91 2.31 -1.96
N SER A 491 -16.24 2.49 -0.83
CA SER A 491 -16.63 3.44 0.20
C SER A 491 -15.41 4.00 0.93
N LEU A 492 -15.60 5.13 1.60
CA LEU A 492 -14.61 5.75 2.46
C LEU A 492 -15.28 6.12 3.79
N ARG A 493 -14.92 5.44 4.87
CA ARG A 493 -15.64 5.47 6.14
C ARG A 493 -14.70 5.73 7.31
N GLU A 494 -15.20 6.36 8.35
CA GLU A 494 -14.56 6.35 9.66
C GLU A 494 -14.51 4.92 10.23
N ALA A 495 -13.41 4.59 10.92
CA ALA A 495 -13.32 3.40 11.77
C ALA A 495 -13.47 3.75 13.25
N GLY A 496 -14.28 2.96 13.96
CA GLY A 496 -14.45 3.06 15.42
C GLY A 496 -15.52 4.06 15.87
N PRO A 497 -15.66 4.27 17.20
CA PRO A 497 -16.71 5.11 17.79
C PRO A 497 -16.42 6.62 17.75
N SER A 498 -15.20 7.02 17.36
CA SER A 498 -14.76 8.41 17.36
C SER A 498 -14.54 8.90 15.94
N ASN A 499 -15.32 9.91 15.53
CA ASN A 499 -15.14 10.59 14.25
C ASN A 499 -13.79 11.34 14.26
N GLY A 500 -12.98 11.25 13.20
CA GLY A 500 -11.75 12.05 13.09
C GLY A 500 -10.73 11.66 12.01
N GLY A 501 -10.99 10.60 11.25
CA GLY A 501 -10.26 10.22 10.05
C GLY A 501 -10.39 11.27 8.96
N THR A 502 -9.38 11.33 8.09
CA THR A 502 -9.27 12.37 7.08
C THR A 502 -8.88 11.80 5.73
N ALA A 503 -9.25 12.51 4.66
CA ALA A 503 -8.72 12.28 3.32
C ALA A 503 -8.16 13.57 2.72
N THR A 504 -7.07 13.47 1.95
CA THR A 504 -6.50 14.58 1.19
C THR A 504 -6.32 14.17 -0.26
N ILE A 505 -6.77 15.01 -1.19
CA ILE A 505 -6.74 14.75 -2.64
C ILE A 505 -5.75 15.72 -3.30
N GLY A 506 -4.71 15.17 -3.91
CA GLY A 506 -3.66 15.91 -4.61
C GLY A 506 -4.19 16.66 -5.83
N ALA A 507 -3.46 17.69 -6.25
CA ALA A 507 -3.79 18.47 -7.45
C ALA A 507 -3.90 17.57 -8.68
N GLY A 508 -4.94 17.77 -9.49
CA GLY A 508 -5.21 16.97 -10.69
C GLY A 508 -5.71 15.54 -10.42
N SER A 509 -5.80 15.11 -9.16
CA SER A 509 -6.36 13.81 -8.77
C SER A 509 -7.85 13.89 -8.46
N VAL A 510 -8.55 12.78 -8.63
CA VAL A 510 -9.96 12.63 -8.26
C VAL A 510 -10.12 11.40 -7.35
N LEU A 511 -10.77 11.58 -6.20
CA LEU A 511 -11.26 10.45 -5.39
C LEU A 511 -12.65 10.08 -5.88
N THR A 512 -12.81 8.84 -6.36
CA THR A 512 -14.07 8.31 -6.86
C THR A 512 -14.67 7.31 -5.88
N ILE A 513 -15.92 7.55 -5.49
CA ILE A 513 -16.74 6.61 -4.70
C ILE A 513 -17.66 5.87 -5.66
N SER A 514 -17.48 4.55 -5.74
CA SER A 514 -18.09 3.67 -6.77
C SER A 514 -19.05 2.61 -6.21
N GLY A 515 -19.13 2.46 -4.88
CA GLY A 515 -19.95 1.43 -4.24
C GLY A 515 -21.46 1.74 -4.19
N SER A 516 -22.26 0.70 -4.00
CA SER A 516 -23.73 0.75 -4.05
C SER A 516 -24.42 0.89 -2.67
N GLY A 517 -23.68 0.90 -1.55
CA GLY A 517 -24.20 1.06 -0.18
C GLY A 517 -24.10 2.49 0.38
N PHE A 518 -24.58 2.74 1.62
CA PHE A 518 -24.42 4.04 2.31
C PHE A 518 -22.93 4.30 2.58
N SER A 519 -22.25 5.17 1.83
CA SER A 519 -20.85 4.92 1.43
C SER A 519 -19.81 5.96 1.85
N VAL A 520 -20.19 7.05 2.53
CA VAL A 520 -19.19 7.95 3.13
C VAL A 520 -19.67 8.47 4.47
N PHE A 521 -18.86 8.19 5.47
CA PHE A 521 -18.86 8.90 6.75
C PHE A 521 -17.43 9.37 6.90
N GLN A 522 -17.14 10.63 6.58
CA GLN A 522 -15.79 11.18 6.71
C GLN A 522 -15.87 12.53 7.38
N ASN A 523 -14.99 12.75 8.36
CA ASN A 523 -14.94 14.00 9.10
C ASN A 523 -14.34 15.15 8.27
N SER A 524 -13.34 14.87 7.44
CA SER A 524 -12.72 15.91 6.61
C SER A 524 -12.15 15.37 5.30
N ILE A 525 -12.46 16.05 4.20
CA ILE A 525 -11.83 15.85 2.89
C ILE A 525 -11.22 17.18 2.46
N GLY A 526 -9.92 17.19 2.19
CA GLY A 526 -9.17 18.39 1.79
C GLY A 526 -8.32 18.19 0.54
N GLY A 527 -7.57 19.23 0.17
CA GLY A 527 -6.61 19.21 -0.93
C GLY A 527 -7.09 19.92 -2.19
N ALA A 528 -6.29 19.88 -3.26
CA ALA A 528 -6.59 20.59 -4.50
C ALA A 528 -7.38 19.75 -5.52
N GLY A 529 -7.52 18.44 -5.28
CA GLY A 529 -8.20 17.50 -6.17
C GLY A 529 -9.72 17.48 -6.03
N GLY A 530 -10.38 16.71 -6.90
CA GLY A 530 -11.84 16.60 -7.00
C GLY A 530 -12.45 15.36 -6.36
N LEU A 531 -13.77 15.38 -6.18
CA LEU A 531 -14.56 14.28 -5.64
C LEU A 531 -15.57 13.81 -6.69
N ALA A 532 -15.66 12.50 -6.94
CA ALA A 532 -16.62 11.92 -7.88
C ALA A 532 -17.45 10.82 -7.23
N ILE A 533 -18.77 10.86 -7.42
CA ILE A 533 -19.71 9.84 -6.97
C ILE A 533 -20.28 9.15 -8.20
N THR A 534 -19.97 7.86 -8.35
CA THR A 534 -20.37 7.02 -9.49
C THR A 534 -21.12 5.76 -9.07
N GLY A 535 -21.07 5.43 -7.78
CA GLY A 535 -21.85 4.35 -7.19
C GLY A 535 -23.31 4.75 -6.96
N SER A 536 -24.20 3.77 -6.86
CA SER A 536 -25.63 4.00 -6.61
C SER A 536 -25.98 4.34 -5.16
N GLY A 537 -25.00 4.36 -4.26
CA GLY A 537 -25.19 4.60 -2.83
C GLY A 537 -25.41 6.06 -2.45
N THR A 538 -25.61 6.30 -1.15
CA THR A 538 -25.70 7.64 -0.55
C THR A 538 -24.41 7.99 0.17
N THR A 539 -23.83 9.14 -0.19
CA THR A 539 -22.65 9.77 0.40
C THR A 539 -23.09 11.00 1.19
N ASN A 540 -22.82 11.03 2.51
CA ASN A 540 -23.14 12.18 3.36
C ASN A 540 -21.85 12.86 3.81
N LEU A 541 -21.67 14.12 3.45
CA LEU A 541 -20.53 14.92 3.90
C LEU A 541 -20.88 15.66 5.19
N TYR A 542 -19.95 15.63 6.14
CA TYR A 542 -20.00 16.39 7.38
C TYR A 542 -18.61 16.90 7.75
N GLY A 543 -18.51 17.68 8.83
CA GLY A 543 -17.24 18.29 9.24
C GLY A 543 -16.73 19.30 8.22
N SER A 544 -15.42 19.32 7.94
CA SER A 544 -14.79 20.33 7.07
C SER A 544 -14.50 19.76 5.68
N GLN A 545 -15.00 20.41 4.63
CA GLN A 545 -14.84 19.97 3.24
C GLN A 545 -14.06 21.01 2.44
N SER A 546 -12.74 20.93 2.51
CA SER A 546 -11.79 21.91 1.96
C SER A 546 -11.16 21.48 0.63
N TYR A 547 -11.67 20.44 -0.02
CA TYR A 547 -11.21 20.03 -1.34
C TYR A 547 -11.61 21.06 -2.41
N ALA A 548 -10.65 21.54 -3.21
CA ALA A 548 -10.85 22.65 -4.13
C ALA A 548 -11.18 22.23 -5.58
N GLY A 549 -10.97 20.96 -5.93
CA GLY A 549 -11.32 20.42 -7.24
C GLY A 549 -12.83 20.28 -7.43
N ALA A 550 -13.25 19.94 -8.65
CA ALA A 550 -14.66 19.81 -8.99
C ALA A 550 -15.34 18.62 -8.29
N THR A 551 -16.63 18.76 -7.99
CA THR A 551 -17.51 17.71 -7.51
C THR A 551 -18.33 17.14 -8.68
N THR A 552 -18.31 15.82 -8.87
CA THR A 552 -19.13 15.14 -9.89
C THR A 552 -20.07 14.12 -9.25
N VAL A 553 -21.34 14.12 -9.64
CA VAL A 553 -22.35 13.15 -9.19
C VAL A 553 -22.97 12.49 -10.42
N ALA A 554 -22.41 11.35 -10.82
CA ALA A 554 -22.83 10.58 -11.99
C ALA A 554 -23.91 9.53 -11.65
N ALA A 555 -23.97 9.07 -10.40
CA ALA A 555 -25.01 8.19 -9.90
C ALA A 555 -25.18 8.39 -8.38
N GLY A 556 -26.14 7.68 -7.79
CA GLY A 556 -26.37 7.70 -6.34
C GLY A 556 -26.78 9.08 -5.81
N LYS A 557 -26.49 9.34 -4.54
CA LYS A 557 -26.77 10.61 -3.87
C LYS A 557 -25.53 11.15 -3.16
N LEU A 558 -25.19 12.40 -3.39
CA LEU A 558 -24.25 13.19 -2.58
C LEU A 558 -25.05 14.22 -1.77
N SER A 559 -25.05 14.11 -0.46
CA SER A 559 -25.71 15.04 0.44
C SER A 559 -24.67 15.81 1.26
N SER A 560 -24.81 17.12 1.38
CA SER A 560 -23.98 17.92 2.29
C SER A 560 -24.79 18.90 3.12
N GLY A 561 -24.54 18.90 4.43
CA GLY A 561 -25.00 19.92 5.38
C GLY A 561 -23.91 20.92 5.77
N VAL A 562 -22.73 20.82 5.17
CA VAL A 562 -21.56 21.68 5.43
C VAL A 562 -21.05 22.30 4.13
N ALA A 563 -20.44 23.49 4.24
CA ALA A 563 -19.90 24.21 3.08
C ALA A 563 -18.83 23.39 2.35
N LEU A 564 -18.87 23.43 1.02
CA LEU A 564 -17.92 22.76 0.13
C LEU A 564 -17.01 23.78 -0.55
N ALA A 565 -15.69 23.60 -0.46
CA ALA A 565 -14.71 24.44 -1.17
C ALA A 565 -14.55 24.11 -2.67
N THR A 566 -15.42 23.25 -3.21
CA THR A 566 -15.40 22.79 -4.61
C THR A 566 -15.43 23.94 -5.61
N SER A 567 -14.70 23.79 -6.72
CA SER A 567 -14.67 24.81 -7.79
C SER A 567 -15.89 24.76 -8.73
N ALA A 568 -16.51 23.59 -8.87
CA ALA A 568 -17.69 23.37 -9.71
C ALA A 568 -18.48 22.16 -9.23
N VAL A 569 -19.75 22.04 -9.63
CA VAL A 569 -20.57 20.85 -9.42
C VAL A 569 -21.16 20.38 -10.74
N THR A 570 -20.95 19.10 -11.08
CA THR A 570 -21.58 18.45 -12.24
C THR A 570 -22.46 17.30 -11.80
N VAL A 571 -23.71 17.27 -12.26
CA VAL A 571 -24.67 16.19 -11.94
C VAL A 571 -25.23 15.61 -13.23
N SER A 572 -24.88 14.36 -13.55
CA SER A 572 -25.25 13.72 -14.83
C SER A 572 -26.25 12.57 -14.69
N GLY A 573 -26.40 11.99 -13.50
CA GLY A 573 -27.33 10.87 -13.29
C GLY A 573 -27.78 10.61 -11.86
N GLY A 574 -27.07 11.14 -10.84
CA GLY A 574 -27.45 11.03 -9.43
C GLY A 574 -28.11 12.30 -8.86
N GLU A 575 -28.19 12.37 -7.53
CA GLU A 575 -28.69 13.52 -6.79
C GLU A 575 -27.55 14.24 -6.04
N PHE A 576 -27.36 15.53 -6.28
CA PHE A 576 -26.64 16.40 -5.36
C PHE A 576 -27.67 17.12 -4.47
N ALA A 577 -27.59 16.95 -3.16
CA ALA A 577 -28.53 17.53 -2.20
C ALA A 577 -27.80 18.42 -1.18
N THR A 578 -28.20 19.69 -1.12
CA THR A 578 -27.84 20.56 0.00
C THR A 578 -28.86 20.37 1.11
N THR A 579 -28.45 20.36 2.38
CA THR A 579 -29.38 20.19 3.53
C THR A 579 -29.33 21.34 4.53
N ALA A 580 -28.54 22.37 4.23
CA ALA A 580 -28.46 23.63 4.97
C ALA A 580 -28.20 24.78 3.98
N ALA A 581 -28.12 26.02 4.48
CA ALA A 581 -27.80 27.18 3.66
C ALA A 581 -26.28 27.33 3.43
N ASN A 582 -25.89 27.99 2.33
CA ASN A 582 -24.51 28.33 1.97
C ASN A 582 -23.59 27.10 1.86
N ILE A 583 -24.08 26.03 1.23
CA ILE A 583 -23.28 24.83 0.97
C ILE A 583 -22.32 25.05 -0.19
N LEU A 584 -22.77 25.74 -1.23
CA LEU A 584 -21.93 26.11 -2.37
C LEU A 584 -21.46 27.55 -2.24
N GLY A 585 -20.23 27.81 -2.70
CA GLY A 585 -19.72 29.17 -2.79
C GLY A 585 -20.34 29.95 -3.95
N ASP A 586 -20.43 31.27 -3.79
CA ASP A 586 -21.06 32.19 -4.74
C ASP A 586 -20.44 32.20 -6.15
N GLY A 587 -19.23 31.67 -6.31
CA GLY A 587 -18.54 31.52 -7.60
C GLY A 587 -18.77 30.16 -8.29
N VAL A 588 -19.42 29.21 -7.63
CA VAL A 588 -19.55 27.82 -8.11
C VAL A 588 -20.56 27.73 -9.23
N VAL A 589 -20.17 27.13 -10.35
CA VAL A 589 -21.11 26.76 -11.42
C VAL A 589 -21.67 25.37 -11.18
N VAL A 590 -22.99 25.23 -11.23
CA VAL A 590 -23.70 23.94 -11.18
C VAL A 590 -24.17 23.59 -12.59
N SER A 591 -23.71 22.45 -13.11
CA SER A 591 -24.05 21.93 -14.43
C SER A 591 -24.81 20.61 -14.34
N LEU A 592 -26.01 20.54 -14.92
CA LEU A 592 -26.82 19.32 -14.93
C LEU A 592 -27.01 18.74 -16.35
N SER A 593 -27.09 17.41 -16.43
CA SER A 593 -27.39 16.68 -17.65
C SER A 593 -28.10 15.36 -17.33
N GLY A 594 -28.61 14.67 -18.35
CA GLY A 594 -29.27 13.38 -18.17
C GLY A 594 -30.39 13.41 -17.14
N SER A 595 -30.37 12.45 -16.21
CA SER A 595 -31.30 12.36 -15.07
C SER A 595 -30.79 13.04 -13.80
N GLY A 596 -29.72 13.84 -13.89
CA GLY A 596 -29.13 14.52 -12.73
C GLY A 596 -30.14 15.39 -11.98
N LEU A 597 -30.10 15.34 -10.65
CA LEU A 597 -30.98 16.09 -9.76
C LEU A 597 -30.14 16.97 -8.81
N TYR A 598 -30.44 18.27 -8.77
CA TYR A 598 -29.94 19.16 -7.72
C TYR A 598 -31.10 19.52 -6.78
N THR A 599 -31.05 19.02 -5.55
CA THR A 599 -32.01 19.31 -4.48
C THR A 599 -31.48 20.44 -3.60
N VAL A 600 -32.19 21.56 -3.56
CA VAL A 600 -31.84 22.73 -2.74
C VAL A 600 -32.57 22.61 -1.40
N GLY A 601 -31.88 22.13 -0.36
CA GLY A 601 -32.46 21.94 0.97
C GLY A 601 -32.26 23.12 1.94
N GLY A 602 -31.44 24.11 1.57
CA GLY A 602 -31.36 25.41 2.23
C GLY A 602 -31.02 26.51 1.23
N ASN A 603 -31.05 27.77 1.64
CA ASN A 603 -30.78 28.88 0.73
C ASN A 603 -29.31 28.84 0.25
N ASP A 604 -29.10 28.88 -1.06
CA ASP A 604 -27.77 28.83 -1.68
C ASP A 604 -27.61 29.96 -2.69
N THR A 605 -26.38 30.47 -2.82
CA THR A 605 -25.96 31.37 -3.89
C THR A 605 -24.89 30.68 -4.73
N ILE A 606 -25.09 30.62 -6.04
CA ILE A 606 -24.18 29.97 -6.98
C ILE A 606 -23.76 30.93 -8.09
N GLY A 607 -22.56 30.73 -8.62
CA GLY A 607 -21.98 31.54 -9.69
C GLY A 607 -22.52 31.22 -11.08
N GLY A 608 -23.32 30.17 -11.23
CA GLY A 608 -23.98 29.88 -12.49
C GLY A 608 -24.79 28.60 -12.46
N LEU A 609 -25.85 28.56 -13.26
CA LEU A 609 -26.64 27.37 -13.52
C LEU A 609 -26.60 27.09 -15.02
N ALA A 610 -26.13 25.91 -15.39
CA ALA A 610 -26.01 25.49 -16.78
C ALA A 610 -26.41 24.02 -16.95
N GLY A 611 -26.59 23.59 -18.20
CA GLY A 611 -26.84 22.18 -18.48
C GLY A 611 -27.73 21.92 -19.68
N THR A 612 -27.61 20.73 -20.24
CA THR A 612 -28.44 20.25 -21.36
C THR A 612 -29.68 19.48 -20.88
N GLY A 613 -29.81 19.22 -19.58
CA GLY A 613 -30.90 18.44 -18.99
C GLY A 613 -30.88 18.44 -17.46
N GLY A 614 -31.42 17.39 -16.84
CA GLY A 614 -31.55 17.27 -15.39
C GLY A 614 -32.67 18.10 -14.77
N THR A 615 -32.78 18.05 -13.45
CA THR A 615 -33.80 18.74 -12.65
C THR A 615 -33.17 19.52 -11.51
N VAL A 616 -33.60 20.77 -11.31
CA VAL A 616 -33.32 21.54 -10.10
C VAL A 616 -34.59 21.61 -9.25
N ALA A 617 -34.55 21.04 -8.05
CA ALA A 617 -35.65 21.09 -7.09
C ALA A 617 -35.37 22.16 -6.04
N VAL A 618 -36.03 23.32 -6.18
CA VAL A 618 -35.80 24.50 -5.30
C VAL A 618 -36.54 24.36 -3.95
N GLY A 619 -37.39 23.33 -3.80
CA GLY A 619 -38.12 23.08 -2.56
C GLY A 619 -38.97 24.29 -2.14
N GLY A 620 -38.89 24.68 -0.86
CA GLY A 620 -39.41 25.95 -0.34
C GLY A 620 -38.33 27.02 -0.11
N ASN A 621 -37.13 26.82 -0.65
CA ASN A 621 -35.93 27.61 -0.38
C ASN A 621 -35.69 28.68 -1.46
N VAL A 622 -34.63 29.46 -1.31
CA VAL A 622 -34.15 30.42 -2.30
C VAL A 622 -32.86 29.89 -2.93
N LEU A 623 -32.88 29.68 -4.25
CA LEU A 623 -31.68 29.48 -5.04
C LEU A 623 -31.33 30.79 -5.77
N THR A 624 -30.24 31.43 -5.39
CA THR A 624 -29.72 32.61 -6.08
C THR A 624 -28.66 32.20 -7.09
N VAL A 625 -28.87 32.56 -8.35
CA VAL A 625 -27.95 32.32 -9.46
C VAL A 625 -27.36 33.67 -9.85
N ALA A 626 -26.07 33.86 -9.59
CA ALA A 626 -25.34 35.13 -9.69
C ALA A 626 -24.27 35.14 -10.80
N PRO A 627 -24.60 34.81 -12.07
CA PRO A 627 -23.59 34.60 -13.08
C PRO A 627 -22.83 35.86 -13.48
N SER A 628 -21.51 35.73 -13.58
CA SER A 628 -20.63 36.70 -14.22
C SER A 628 -20.61 36.55 -15.75
N ALA A 629 -20.77 35.32 -16.26
CA ALA A 629 -20.86 34.99 -17.67
C ALA A 629 -22.24 34.39 -18.01
N SER A 630 -22.74 34.66 -19.22
CA SER A 630 -24.04 34.13 -19.65
C SER A 630 -24.03 32.60 -19.75
N GLY A 631 -25.11 31.96 -19.31
CA GLY A 631 -25.29 30.51 -19.31
C GLY A 631 -26.69 30.10 -19.73
N THR A 632 -26.82 28.85 -20.20
CA THR A 632 -28.10 28.24 -20.56
C THR A 632 -28.32 26.96 -19.76
N PHE A 633 -29.51 26.85 -19.18
CA PHE A 633 -30.01 25.65 -18.54
C PHE A 633 -31.24 25.14 -19.30
N ALA A 634 -31.10 23.98 -19.95
CA ALA A 634 -32.15 23.33 -20.72
C ALA A 634 -32.90 22.24 -19.93
N GLY A 635 -32.63 22.10 -18.62
CA GLY A 635 -33.31 21.15 -17.74
C GLY A 635 -34.62 21.68 -17.15
N SER A 636 -35.19 20.88 -16.26
CA SER A 636 -36.44 21.19 -15.55
C SER A 636 -36.16 21.92 -14.22
N LEU A 637 -37.12 22.72 -13.77
CA LEU A 637 -37.19 23.22 -12.40
C LEU A 637 -38.49 22.77 -11.74
N THR A 638 -38.43 22.50 -10.43
CA THR A 638 -39.57 22.09 -9.61
C THR A 638 -39.53 22.76 -8.23
N GLY A 639 -40.64 22.66 -7.49
CA GLY A 639 -40.79 23.22 -6.15
C GLY A 639 -41.48 24.58 -6.12
N SER A 640 -41.77 25.04 -4.90
CA SER A 640 -42.53 26.26 -4.60
C SER A 640 -41.65 27.44 -4.17
N GLY A 641 -40.34 27.25 -4.10
CA GLY A 641 -39.36 28.23 -3.65
C GLY A 641 -39.07 29.34 -4.67
N THR A 642 -37.97 30.05 -4.46
CA THR A 642 -37.60 31.20 -5.30
C THR A 642 -36.33 30.91 -6.08
N LEU A 643 -36.39 31.10 -7.41
CA LEU A 643 -35.19 31.21 -8.24
C LEU A 643 -34.83 32.69 -8.40
N ALA A 644 -33.85 33.17 -7.66
CA ALA A 644 -33.38 34.54 -7.75
C ALA A 644 -32.24 34.64 -8.78
N LYS A 645 -32.40 35.48 -9.80
CA LYS A 645 -31.34 35.84 -10.75
C LYS A 645 -30.71 37.17 -10.33
N SER A 646 -29.44 37.12 -9.95
CA SER A 646 -28.57 38.26 -9.66
C SER A 646 -27.32 38.20 -10.56
N GLY A 647 -26.41 39.17 -10.49
CA GLY A 647 -25.22 39.22 -11.36
C GLY A 647 -25.50 39.66 -12.80
N LEU A 648 -24.45 40.04 -13.52
CA LEU A 648 -24.55 40.72 -14.83
C LEU A 648 -24.80 39.77 -16.00
N GLY A 649 -24.34 38.51 -15.91
CA GLY A 649 -24.50 37.50 -16.94
C GLY A 649 -25.97 37.16 -17.20
N MET A 650 -26.29 36.67 -18.40
CA MET A 650 -27.63 36.21 -18.74
C MET A 650 -27.86 34.76 -18.26
N LEU A 651 -28.96 34.48 -17.58
CA LEU A 651 -29.42 33.12 -17.32
C LEU A 651 -30.54 32.78 -18.30
N THR A 652 -30.30 31.82 -19.20
CA THR A 652 -31.33 31.33 -20.13
C THR A 652 -31.94 30.03 -19.62
N LEU A 653 -33.25 30.04 -19.37
CA LEU A 653 -34.06 28.88 -19.05
C LEU A 653 -34.71 28.36 -20.34
N ALA A 654 -34.08 27.37 -20.96
CA ALA A 654 -34.49 26.80 -22.24
C ALA A 654 -35.32 25.51 -22.09
N GLY A 655 -35.34 24.91 -20.90
CA GLY A 655 -36.01 23.64 -20.65
C GLY A 655 -37.50 23.75 -20.32
N ASN A 656 -38.10 22.60 -20.01
CA ASN A 656 -39.49 22.53 -19.54
C ASN A 656 -39.53 22.49 -18.00
N ALA A 657 -39.82 23.63 -17.39
CA ALA A 657 -40.03 23.81 -15.96
C ALA A 657 -41.51 24.04 -15.61
N ALA A 658 -42.46 23.36 -16.29
CA ALA A 658 -43.89 23.48 -16.01
C ALA A 658 -44.28 23.07 -14.57
N ALA A 659 -43.46 22.23 -13.91
CA ALA A 659 -43.67 21.78 -12.54
C ALA A 659 -43.09 22.72 -11.47
N PHE A 660 -42.42 23.81 -11.85
CA PHE A 660 -42.04 24.87 -10.93
C PHE A 660 -43.27 25.71 -10.61
N THR A 661 -43.66 25.77 -9.34
CA THR A 661 -44.83 26.55 -8.86
C THR A 661 -44.42 27.79 -8.08
N GLY A 662 -43.12 28.00 -7.91
CA GLY A 662 -42.55 29.12 -7.17
C GLY A 662 -42.46 30.42 -7.96
N THR A 663 -41.56 31.31 -7.53
CA THR A 663 -41.32 32.61 -8.19
C THR A 663 -39.90 32.67 -8.75
N ALA A 664 -39.75 33.08 -10.01
CA ALA A 664 -38.47 33.50 -10.56
C ALA A 664 -38.34 35.02 -10.42
N LEU A 665 -37.27 35.47 -9.77
CA LEU A 665 -37.03 36.87 -9.46
C LEU A 665 -35.78 37.37 -10.21
N ALA A 666 -35.94 38.26 -11.18
CA ALA A 666 -34.83 38.89 -11.90
C ALA A 666 -34.48 40.25 -11.29
N GLN A 667 -33.38 40.32 -10.54
CA GLN A 667 -32.95 41.53 -9.81
C GLN A 667 -31.83 42.31 -10.53
N SER A 668 -31.00 41.60 -11.30
CA SER A 668 -29.91 42.18 -12.08
C SER A 668 -29.52 41.27 -13.26
N GLY A 669 -28.92 41.88 -14.29
CA GLY A 669 -28.61 41.22 -15.54
C GLY A 669 -29.89 40.76 -16.25
N THR A 670 -29.79 39.73 -17.10
CA THR A 670 -30.95 39.22 -17.85
C THR A 670 -31.35 37.82 -17.40
N LEU A 671 -32.64 37.61 -17.15
CA LEU A 671 -33.28 36.31 -17.15
C LEU A 671 -33.97 36.11 -18.50
N ALA A 672 -33.53 35.13 -19.29
CA ALA A 672 -34.16 34.77 -20.55
C ALA A 672 -34.99 33.50 -20.37
N VAL A 673 -36.28 33.53 -20.70
CA VAL A 673 -37.16 32.35 -20.71
C VAL A 673 -37.44 31.99 -22.17
N THR A 674 -36.82 30.93 -22.67
CA THR A 674 -37.03 30.43 -24.05
C THR A 674 -37.78 29.10 -24.06
N GLY A 675 -37.79 28.38 -22.93
CA GLY A 675 -38.60 27.18 -22.73
C GLY A 675 -39.93 27.48 -22.04
N THR A 676 -40.33 26.62 -21.09
CA THR A 676 -41.53 26.81 -20.26
C THR A 676 -41.11 26.99 -18.81
N LEU A 677 -41.63 28.01 -18.13
CA LEU A 677 -41.47 28.25 -16.70
C LEU A 677 -42.85 28.29 -16.06
N GLY A 678 -43.19 27.32 -15.21
CA GLY A 678 -44.55 27.21 -14.64
C GLY A 678 -44.91 28.33 -13.65
N GLY A 679 -43.93 28.80 -12.89
CA GLY A 679 -44.12 29.75 -11.80
C GLY A 679 -44.37 31.20 -12.25
N ALA A 680 -44.53 32.08 -11.26
CA ALA A 680 -44.59 33.52 -11.51
C ALA A 680 -43.19 34.08 -11.82
N VAL A 681 -43.14 35.19 -12.56
CA VAL A 681 -41.90 35.95 -12.81
C VAL A 681 -42.08 37.36 -12.27
N SER A 682 -41.11 37.83 -11.48
CA SER A 682 -41.01 39.22 -11.03
C SER A 682 -39.67 39.80 -11.46
N VAL A 683 -39.68 40.98 -12.05
CA VAL A 683 -38.47 41.70 -12.48
C VAL A 683 -38.39 42.98 -11.67
N SER A 684 -37.27 43.20 -11.01
CA SER A 684 -37.03 44.35 -10.13
C SER A 684 -35.62 44.91 -10.31
N GLY A 685 -35.37 46.09 -9.74
CA GLY A 685 -34.07 46.75 -9.85
C GLY A 685 -33.70 47.04 -11.30
N SER A 686 -32.46 46.71 -11.69
CA SER A 686 -31.97 46.77 -13.08
C SER A 686 -32.14 45.43 -13.82
N GLY A 687 -32.98 44.54 -13.30
CA GLY A 687 -33.28 43.26 -13.92
C GLY A 687 -33.92 43.41 -15.30
N VAL A 688 -33.58 42.50 -16.20
CA VAL A 688 -34.11 42.43 -17.56
C VAL A 688 -34.74 41.06 -17.78
N LEU A 689 -35.96 41.04 -18.32
CA LEU A 689 -36.57 39.82 -18.85
C LEU A 689 -36.33 39.72 -20.35
N ALA A 690 -36.14 38.51 -20.86
CA ALA A 690 -35.99 38.25 -22.29
C ALA A 690 -36.56 36.87 -22.67
N GLY A 691 -36.54 36.58 -23.96
CA GLY A 691 -36.84 35.25 -24.51
C GLY A 691 -38.20 35.19 -25.21
N SER A 692 -38.53 33.99 -25.67
CA SER A 692 -39.69 33.68 -26.52
C SER A 692 -40.56 32.56 -25.95
N GLY A 693 -40.30 32.19 -24.69
CA GLY A 693 -40.91 31.06 -24.01
C GLY A 693 -42.25 31.38 -23.35
N ARG A 694 -42.67 30.47 -22.47
CA ARG A 694 -43.93 30.56 -21.73
C ARG A 694 -43.69 30.74 -20.24
N ILE A 695 -44.42 31.69 -19.64
CA ILE A 695 -44.53 31.92 -18.20
C ILE A 695 -45.93 31.45 -17.76
N GLY A 696 -45.97 30.46 -16.88
CA GLY A 696 -47.21 29.82 -16.40
C GLY A 696 -47.97 30.68 -15.39
N GLY A 697 -47.26 31.42 -14.55
CA GLY A 697 -47.84 32.30 -13.53
C GLY A 697 -47.98 33.76 -13.97
N ASN A 698 -48.20 34.64 -12.98
CA ASN A 698 -48.22 36.08 -13.19
C ASN A 698 -46.82 36.59 -13.58
N LEU A 699 -46.80 37.63 -14.41
CA LEU A 699 -45.59 38.35 -14.78
C LEU A 699 -45.67 39.77 -14.22
N PHE A 700 -44.71 40.19 -13.40
CA PHE A 700 -44.63 41.55 -12.88
C PHE A 700 -43.31 42.20 -13.28
N LEU A 701 -43.37 43.36 -13.93
CA LEU A 701 -42.20 44.21 -14.19
C LEU A 701 -42.31 45.47 -13.32
N ALA A 702 -41.47 45.56 -12.29
CA ALA A 702 -41.44 46.74 -11.42
C ALA A 702 -40.94 47.99 -12.15
N ALA A 703 -41.08 49.16 -11.52
CA ALA A 703 -40.50 50.39 -12.05
C ALA A 703 -38.98 50.23 -12.25
N GLY A 704 -38.49 50.58 -13.45
CA GLY A 704 -37.09 50.44 -13.83
C GLY A 704 -36.69 49.08 -14.40
N ALA A 705 -37.57 48.08 -14.35
CA ALA A 705 -37.33 46.78 -14.99
C ALA A 705 -37.24 46.92 -16.53
N GLY A 706 -36.38 46.11 -17.13
CA GLY A 706 -36.21 46.04 -18.59
C GLY A 706 -36.91 44.83 -19.21
N LEU A 707 -37.30 44.97 -20.47
CA LEU A 707 -37.69 43.86 -21.35
C LEU A 707 -36.80 43.91 -22.59
N ARG A 708 -36.06 42.86 -22.89
CA ARG A 708 -35.22 42.83 -24.09
C ARG A 708 -36.06 42.49 -25.31
N PHE A 709 -35.92 43.32 -26.34
CA PHE A 709 -36.61 43.18 -27.61
C PHE A 709 -36.07 41.99 -28.39
N ASP A 710 -37.00 41.20 -28.92
CA ASP A 710 -36.74 40.17 -29.93
C ASP A 710 -37.79 40.37 -31.05
N PRO A 711 -37.37 40.77 -32.28
CA PRO A 711 -38.30 41.01 -33.37
C PRO A 711 -38.93 39.71 -33.92
N ALA A 712 -38.34 38.55 -33.62
CA ALA A 712 -38.78 37.27 -34.17
C ALA A 712 -39.82 36.57 -33.29
N ALA A 713 -39.91 36.89 -32.00
CA ALA A 713 -40.82 36.24 -31.06
C ALA A 713 -41.03 37.05 -29.76
N GLY A 714 -42.18 36.81 -29.11
CA GLY A 714 -42.51 37.39 -27.79
C GLY A 714 -42.74 36.32 -26.73
N LEU A 715 -42.85 36.76 -25.48
CA LEU A 715 -43.20 35.90 -24.35
C LEU A 715 -44.70 35.60 -24.33
N LEU A 716 -45.08 34.40 -23.88
CA LEU A 716 -46.46 34.05 -23.55
C LEU A 716 -46.63 34.00 -22.03
N THR A 717 -47.59 34.74 -21.48
CA THR A 717 -48.00 34.60 -20.07
C THR A 717 -49.38 33.96 -19.96
N ASN A 718 -49.50 32.98 -19.05
CA ASN A 718 -50.76 32.35 -18.69
C ASN A 718 -51.47 33.05 -17.51
N GLY A 719 -50.70 33.77 -16.69
CA GLY A 719 -51.24 34.69 -15.70
C GLY A 719 -51.53 36.06 -16.30
N THR A 720 -51.58 37.06 -15.42
CA THR A 720 -51.67 38.46 -15.85
C THR A 720 -50.28 39.09 -15.82
N ALA A 721 -49.90 39.76 -16.92
CA ALA A 721 -48.76 40.66 -16.94
C ALA A 721 -49.16 42.03 -16.38
N SER A 722 -48.44 42.52 -15.37
CA SER A 722 -48.65 43.82 -14.74
C SER A 722 -47.33 44.58 -14.57
N PHE A 723 -47.43 45.90 -14.44
CA PHE A 723 -46.28 46.80 -14.48
C PHE A 723 -46.31 47.78 -13.29
N GLY A 724 -45.15 48.13 -12.76
CA GLY A 724 -44.97 49.19 -11.76
C GLY A 724 -44.66 50.57 -12.37
N GLY A 725 -44.62 50.66 -13.70
CA GLY A 725 -44.20 51.82 -14.48
C GLY A 725 -43.31 51.35 -15.64
N PHE A 726 -43.88 51.25 -16.84
CA PHE A 726 -43.22 50.69 -18.01
C PHE A 726 -43.52 51.50 -19.27
N GLY A 727 -42.49 51.88 -20.02
CA GLY A 727 -42.59 52.64 -21.27
C GLY A 727 -41.64 52.12 -22.34
N ILE A 728 -41.59 52.82 -23.48
CA ILE A 728 -40.70 52.43 -24.60
C ILE A 728 -39.23 52.43 -24.17
N SER A 729 -38.84 53.29 -23.25
CA SER A 729 -37.48 53.34 -22.67
C SER A 729 -37.08 52.09 -21.89
N ASN A 730 -38.04 51.27 -21.45
CA ASN A 730 -37.79 49.99 -20.78
C ASN A 730 -37.56 48.84 -21.77
N VAL A 731 -37.80 49.05 -23.07
CA VAL A 731 -37.58 48.05 -24.12
C VAL A 731 -36.12 48.13 -24.60
N LEU A 732 -35.31 47.18 -24.16
CA LEU A 732 -33.88 47.15 -24.45
C LEU A 732 -33.59 46.52 -25.81
N GLY A 733 -32.72 47.12 -26.61
CA GLY A 733 -32.38 46.65 -27.97
C GLY A 733 -33.31 47.18 -29.07
N LEU A 734 -34.23 48.08 -28.74
CA LEU A 734 -35.04 48.85 -29.69
C LEU A 734 -34.27 50.10 -30.14
N ASP A 735 -34.12 50.29 -31.45
CA ASP A 735 -33.37 51.41 -32.03
C ASP A 735 -33.90 51.84 -33.42
N GLN A 736 -33.27 52.86 -34.01
CA GLN A 736 -33.59 53.38 -35.34
C GLN A 736 -33.45 52.36 -36.50
N ASN A 737 -32.82 51.20 -36.26
CA ASN A 737 -32.67 50.15 -37.26
C ASN A 737 -33.80 49.13 -37.19
N THR A 738 -34.64 49.18 -36.16
CA THR A 738 -35.80 48.28 -36.02
C THR A 738 -36.78 48.51 -37.18
N PRO A 739 -37.14 47.45 -37.95
CA PRO A 739 -38.05 47.60 -39.08
C PRO A 739 -39.42 48.14 -38.65
N ASP A 740 -40.09 48.86 -39.56
CA ASP A 740 -41.46 49.30 -39.30
C ASP A 740 -42.38 48.08 -39.25
N GLY A 741 -43.32 48.09 -38.31
CA GLY A 741 -44.19 46.95 -38.07
C GLY A 741 -44.63 46.84 -36.62
N GLY A 742 -45.50 45.88 -36.34
CA GLY A 742 -45.98 45.61 -35.00
C GLY A 742 -45.48 44.26 -34.48
N TYR A 743 -44.86 44.29 -33.31
CA TYR A 743 -44.17 43.20 -32.63
C TYR A 743 -44.87 42.86 -31.33
N THR A 744 -45.30 41.62 -31.16
CA THR A 744 -45.87 41.18 -29.88
C THR A 744 -44.73 40.90 -28.91
N LEU A 745 -44.60 41.71 -27.86
CA LEU A 745 -43.57 41.51 -26.82
C LEU A 745 -44.04 40.52 -25.76
N ILE A 746 -45.30 40.69 -25.32
CA ILE A 746 -45.96 39.80 -24.36
C ILE A 746 -47.36 39.48 -24.90
N SER A 747 -47.68 38.20 -25.02
CA SER A 747 -49.00 37.68 -25.33
C SER A 747 -49.67 37.11 -24.08
N GLY A 748 -51.01 37.15 -24.02
CA GLY A 748 -51.80 36.74 -22.86
C GLY A 748 -52.59 37.90 -22.24
N SER A 749 -53.00 37.75 -20.97
CA SER A 749 -53.68 38.81 -20.21
C SER A 749 -52.67 39.88 -19.80
N VAL A 750 -52.85 41.13 -20.25
CA VAL A 750 -51.94 42.25 -19.97
C VAL A 750 -52.71 43.42 -19.37
N ASN A 751 -52.28 43.89 -18.20
CA ASN A 751 -52.83 45.08 -17.55
C ASN A 751 -51.99 46.32 -17.94
N LEU A 752 -52.56 47.18 -18.77
CA LEU A 752 -51.90 48.39 -19.29
C LEU A 752 -52.00 49.61 -18.35
N ALA A 753 -52.59 49.49 -17.15
CA ALA A 753 -52.85 50.65 -16.26
C ALA A 753 -51.59 51.46 -15.91
N ASN A 754 -50.43 50.81 -15.84
CA ASN A 754 -49.14 51.44 -15.52
C ASN A 754 -48.15 51.38 -16.70
N VAL A 755 -48.67 51.34 -17.92
CA VAL A 755 -47.88 51.37 -19.17
C VAL A 755 -48.04 52.75 -19.81
N THR A 756 -46.93 53.45 -20.05
CA THR A 756 -46.89 54.72 -20.78
C THR A 756 -46.72 54.45 -22.29
N ASN A 757 -46.86 55.49 -23.13
CA ASN A 757 -46.71 55.37 -24.59
C ASN A 757 -47.73 54.44 -25.27
N VAL A 758 -48.93 54.31 -24.70
CA VAL A 758 -50.01 53.50 -25.30
C VAL A 758 -50.79 54.34 -26.32
N GLY A 759 -50.88 53.85 -27.55
CA GLY A 759 -51.56 54.46 -28.68
C GLY A 759 -50.69 55.41 -29.52
N PRO A 760 -51.03 55.62 -30.81
CA PRO A 760 -50.20 56.40 -31.74
C PRO A 760 -49.90 57.84 -31.29
N ALA A 761 -50.83 58.47 -30.56
CA ALA A 761 -50.67 59.84 -30.06
C ALA A 761 -49.57 59.98 -29.00
N ASN A 762 -49.17 58.87 -28.37
CA ASN A 762 -48.15 58.84 -27.32
C ASN A 762 -46.83 58.21 -27.81
N ALA A 763 -46.63 58.14 -29.13
CA ALA A 763 -45.43 57.62 -29.75
C ALA A 763 -44.20 58.48 -29.41
N VAL A 764 -43.07 57.80 -29.20
CA VAL A 764 -41.79 58.44 -28.83
C VAL A 764 -40.76 58.08 -29.88
N SER A 765 -39.88 59.03 -30.21
CA SER A 765 -38.76 58.78 -31.13
C SER A 765 -37.84 57.68 -30.57
N ILE A 766 -37.51 56.71 -31.41
CA ILE A 766 -36.50 55.67 -31.12
C ILE A 766 -35.17 55.97 -31.83
N GLY A 767 -35.00 57.21 -32.31
CA GLY A 767 -33.88 57.65 -33.12
C GLY A 767 -34.18 57.67 -34.63
N GLY A 768 -33.37 58.43 -35.37
CA GLY A 768 -33.57 58.63 -36.81
C GLY A 768 -34.96 59.20 -37.14
N THR A 769 -35.60 58.62 -38.16
CA THR A 769 -36.95 58.98 -38.62
C THR A 769 -38.03 58.04 -38.09
N LYS A 770 -37.81 57.40 -36.94
CA LYS A 770 -38.71 56.38 -36.39
C LYS A 770 -39.27 56.75 -35.02
N THR A 771 -40.53 56.40 -34.82
CA THR A 771 -41.22 56.50 -33.53
C THR A 771 -41.83 55.15 -33.16
N ALA A 772 -42.02 54.91 -31.85
CA ALA A 772 -42.64 53.70 -31.35
C ALA A 772 -43.66 53.97 -30.25
N TYR A 773 -44.69 53.14 -30.19
CA TYR A 773 -45.76 53.16 -29.17
C TYR A 773 -46.25 51.73 -28.88
N PHE A 774 -47.00 51.54 -27.80
CA PHE A 774 -47.66 50.28 -27.45
C PHE A 774 -49.15 50.27 -27.83
N GLU A 775 -49.73 49.10 -28.09
CA GLU A 775 -51.18 48.92 -28.30
C GLU A 775 -51.72 47.64 -27.63
N GLY A 776 -53.06 47.50 -27.59
CA GLY A 776 -53.78 46.44 -26.87
C GLY A 776 -53.89 45.08 -27.58
N LEU A 777 -54.48 44.09 -26.88
CA LEU A 777 -54.47 42.63 -27.18
C LEU A 777 -53.09 41.97 -26.96
N GLY A 778 -52.56 42.11 -25.74
CA GLY A 778 -51.17 41.82 -25.39
C GLY A 778 -50.38 43.11 -25.19
N LEU A 779 -49.10 43.03 -24.85
CA LEU A 779 -48.16 44.15 -24.95
C LEU A 779 -47.55 44.11 -26.35
N ARG A 780 -48.14 44.84 -27.28
CA ARG A 780 -47.66 44.93 -28.67
C ARG A 780 -46.95 46.26 -28.89
N LEU A 781 -45.72 46.21 -29.39
CA LEU A 781 -44.91 47.35 -29.80
C LEU A 781 -45.16 47.65 -31.27
N VAL A 782 -45.42 48.89 -31.64
CA VAL A 782 -45.52 49.32 -33.04
C VAL A 782 -44.44 50.32 -33.34
N VAL A 783 -43.66 50.07 -34.39
CA VAL A 783 -42.64 50.97 -34.92
C VAL A 783 -43.14 51.53 -36.25
N VAL A 784 -43.15 52.86 -36.37
CA VAL A 784 -43.61 53.59 -37.55
C VAL A 784 -42.66 54.72 -37.91
N PRO A 785 -42.64 55.17 -39.18
CA PRO A 785 -41.99 56.42 -39.55
C PRO A 785 -42.54 57.59 -38.75
N GLU A 786 -41.69 58.54 -38.39
CA GLU A 786 -42.09 59.80 -37.78
C GLU A 786 -43.11 60.52 -38.69
N PRO A 787 -44.23 61.05 -38.16
CA PRO A 787 -45.21 61.73 -38.98
C PRO A 787 -44.56 62.87 -39.76
N ALA A 788 -44.74 62.93 -41.07
CA ALA A 788 -44.20 63.99 -41.94
C ALA A 788 -44.71 65.43 -41.60
N ALA A 789 -45.51 65.58 -40.55
CA ALA A 789 -46.24 66.77 -40.15
C ALA A 789 -45.52 67.57 -39.04
N ALA A 790 -44.26 67.96 -39.27
CA ALA A 790 -43.60 69.01 -38.47
C ALA A 790 -42.64 69.92 -39.28
N VAL A 791 -42.56 69.77 -40.61
CA VAL A 791 -41.80 70.70 -41.48
C VAL A 791 -42.70 71.71 -42.20
N ALA A 792 -44.03 71.55 -42.14
CA ALA A 792 -44.97 72.44 -42.86
C ALA A 792 -45.43 73.68 -42.08
N LEU A 793 -45.13 73.83 -40.77
CA LEU A 793 -45.64 74.97 -39.97
C LEU A 793 -44.65 76.14 -39.81
N VAL A 794 -43.39 75.99 -40.21
CA VAL A 794 -42.41 77.10 -40.22
C VAL A 794 -42.32 77.79 -41.60
N ALA A 795 -42.74 77.12 -42.68
CA ALA A 795 -42.90 77.75 -44.00
C ALA A 795 -44.27 78.45 -44.20
N GLY A 796 -45.30 78.05 -43.44
CA GLY A 796 -46.65 78.63 -43.54
C GLY A 796 -46.85 79.97 -42.81
N LEU A 797 -46.09 80.26 -41.75
CA LEU A 797 -46.15 81.54 -41.03
C LEU A 797 -45.22 82.63 -41.59
N ALA A 798 -44.26 82.28 -42.46
CA ALA A 798 -43.45 83.25 -43.19
C ALA A 798 -44.14 83.79 -44.47
N GLY A 799 -45.17 83.10 -44.97
CA GLY A 799 -45.93 83.49 -46.18
C GLY A 799 -47.06 84.50 -45.94
N LEU A 800 -47.60 84.60 -44.72
CA LEU A 800 -48.73 85.48 -44.41
C LEU A 800 -48.32 86.89 -43.93
N ALA A 801 -47.06 87.10 -43.53
CA ALA A 801 -46.52 88.42 -43.16
C ALA A 801 -45.96 89.20 -44.38
N ALA A 802 -45.82 88.58 -45.55
CA ALA A 802 -45.27 89.21 -46.76
C ALA A 802 -46.32 89.65 -47.81
N TYR A 803 -47.62 89.39 -47.59
CA TYR A 803 -48.69 89.80 -48.51
C TYR A 803 -49.42 91.11 -48.11
N GLY A 804 -49.13 91.68 -46.93
CA GLY A 804 -49.76 92.92 -46.43
C GLY A 804 -49.09 94.24 -46.84
N LEU A 805 -47.93 94.22 -47.52
CA LEU A 805 -47.16 95.43 -47.83
C LEU A 805 -46.54 95.37 -49.24
N ARG A 806 -47.39 95.37 -50.28
CA ARG A 806 -47.11 95.96 -51.62
C ARG A 806 -48.32 95.88 -52.58
N ARG A 807 -49.31 96.76 -52.38
CA ARG A 807 -49.89 97.55 -53.49
C ARG A 807 -50.41 98.88 -52.93
N ARG A 808 -49.75 99.95 -53.37
CA ARG A 808 -49.88 101.36 -52.99
C ARG A 808 -51.07 102.01 -53.70
N ALA A 809 -51.82 102.87 -52.99
CA ALA A 809 -52.35 104.18 -53.41
C ALA A 809 -53.18 104.74 -52.25
#